data_AF-A0AA85ESS4-F1
#
_entry.id   AF-A0AA85ESS4-F1
#
_cell.length_a   1.000
_cell.length_b   1.000
_cell.length_c   1.000
_cell.angle_alpha   90.00
_cell.angle_beta   90.00
_cell.angle_gamma   90.00
#
_symmetry.space_group_name_H-M   'P 1'
#
loop_
_entity.id
_entity.type
_entity.pdbx_description
1 polymer ?
#
loop_
_entity_poly.entity_id
_entity_poly.type
_entity_poly.pdbx_seq_one_letter_code
_entity_poly.pdbx_strand_id
1 'polypeptide(L)'
;MLETWNSTIYESIKQKLLDSAIKLIQDERCGQVIDSQLVIGVRESCVNLSTLSEKSFRIYVDNFEKAYIESTESFYRIRIDEYIQKHGIRSYMQYALQKLAEEEARAVRYLETQPEFNSVPKLMKVCLKTFVVDYMDHILSEVPRLLHEEDTNQLRLCYELVNRVPQEIDRLLVLLEEYIRQTGLKDIRTNAEIMLKDADKYVCRLLNLYVRFSRMVNDAFNNDPHFLTARDKAYQDIVNNTSVFVTEIPTSVCSGISRVESRCPELLASYCDMLLRKSPTNRRLTTDEIEQKLRNVLLVLKYVNSKDIFMRVHKSHLTRRLILETSADNEMEELMAGRLREVGMPAEQINKLGRMFQDIKISHDLTSEFKEKYKISPQCSTSCISSNTPSLNLDIITIKILSGGAWLLRPQPQSSISLPAELEDFLPQIEDFYRQKHQGRSLLWQHHLSHGVLAYTSDHGRYEFEVTTYQLVVLYAWNRRYDQHLHLDCLLTSTGLQDVDLRRTLWSLCEHPKLEQQIVCYSPKVSSEKQFTAKTEFWLNLKFTNTKMGKVQNRRRINLIGRLQLTHEITNEEESMAIVELRQLRAQEGIIKLLKTRKRLHHNELYQELVDLLRFQFVPSKRLIKEVLEWLIDKHYVRRDNNDMNVFVYGT
;
A
#
# COMPACT_ATOMS: atom_id res chain seq x y z
N MET A 1 73.34 -23.48 18.16
CA MET A 1 72.73 -24.82 17.94
C MET A 1 71.70 -24.78 16.82
N LEU A 2 70.76 -23.82 16.82
CA LEU A 2 69.77 -23.70 15.74
C LEU A 2 70.35 -23.20 14.39
N GLU A 3 71.36 -22.31 14.40
CA GLU A 3 72.05 -21.89 13.16
C GLU A 3 72.84 -23.03 12.50
N THR A 4 73.49 -23.88 13.30
CA THR A 4 74.16 -25.10 12.83
C THR A 4 73.15 -26.13 12.33
N TRP A 5 72.02 -26.32 13.03
CA TRP A 5 70.91 -27.16 12.55
C TRP A 5 70.35 -26.68 11.20
N ASN A 6 70.16 -25.36 11.03
CA ASN A 6 69.64 -24.79 9.80
C ASN A 6 70.57 -25.06 8.61
N SER A 7 71.85 -24.71 8.77
CA SER A 7 72.87 -24.80 7.70
C SER A 7 73.32 -26.22 7.37
N THR A 8 73.31 -27.15 8.32
CA THR A 8 73.81 -28.53 8.09
C THR A 8 72.72 -29.56 7.82
N ILE A 9 71.55 -29.43 8.46
CA ILE A 9 70.50 -30.45 8.40
C ILE A 9 69.29 -29.90 7.64
N TYR A 10 68.63 -28.86 8.16
CA TYR A 10 67.36 -28.40 7.60
C TYR A 10 67.48 -27.98 6.13
N GLU A 11 68.46 -27.16 5.73
CA GLU A 11 68.61 -26.75 4.33
C GLU A 11 68.84 -27.92 3.36
N SER A 12 69.48 -28.99 3.82
CA SER A 12 69.78 -30.18 3.00
C SER A 12 68.58 -31.11 2.81
N ILE A 13 67.69 -31.21 3.82
CA ILE A 13 66.53 -32.13 3.80
C ILE A 13 65.18 -31.41 3.70
N LYS A 14 65.14 -30.07 3.69
CA LYS A 14 63.90 -29.28 3.78
C LYS A 14 62.82 -29.73 2.81
N GLN A 15 63.16 -29.94 1.54
CA GLN A 15 62.17 -30.33 0.52
C GLN A 15 61.55 -31.68 0.84
N LYS A 16 62.37 -32.71 1.12
CA LYS A 16 61.87 -34.04 1.50
C LYS A 16 61.04 -34.02 2.78
N LEU A 17 61.42 -33.20 3.76
CA LEU A 17 60.69 -33.05 5.02
C LEU A 17 59.33 -32.39 4.81
N LEU A 18 59.29 -31.30 4.03
CA LEU A 18 58.07 -30.59 3.66
C LEU A 18 57.15 -31.49 2.83
N ASP A 19 57.65 -32.13 1.77
CA ASP A 19 56.89 -33.06 0.93
C ASP A 19 56.27 -34.19 1.75
N SER A 20 57.01 -34.73 2.73
CA SER A 20 56.53 -35.80 3.60
C SER A 20 55.46 -35.31 4.57
N ALA A 21 55.62 -34.11 5.15
CA ALA A 21 54.61 -33.50 6.01
C ALA A 21 53.33 -33.18 5.23
N ILE A 22 53.46 -32.64 4.03
CA ILE A 22 52.34 -32.35 3.12
C ILE A 22 51.62 -33.63 2.68
N LYS A 23 52.36 -34.70 2.40
CA LYS A 23 51.79 -36.00 2.06
C LYS A 23 50.95 -36.56 3.22
N LEU A 24 51.43 -36.49 4.46
CA LEU A 24 50.65 -36.89 5.63
C LEU A 24 49.33 -36.11 5.72
N ILE A 25 49.36 -34.80 5.49
CA ILE A 25 48.14 -33.97 5.49
C ILE A 25 47.18 -34.41 4.36
N GLN A 26 47.70 -34.72 3.16
CA GLN A 26 46.87 -35.23 2.05
C GLN A 26 46.25 -36.60 2.37
N ASP A 27 47.00 -37.49 3.01
CA ASP A 27 46.51 -38.80 3.45
C ASP A 27 45.39 -38.64 4.50
N GLU A 28 45.55 -37.70 5.45
CA GLU A 28 44.49 -37.35 6.43
C GLU A 28 43.24 -36.77 5.76
N ARG A 29 43.40 -35.90 4.74
CA ARG A 29 42.26 -35.40 3.94
C ARG A 29 41.53 -36.52 3.19
N CYS A 30 42.19 -37.63 2.91
CA CYS A 30 41.58 -38.84 2.33
C CYS A 30 40.94 -39.76 3.37
N GLY A 31 41.01 -39.40 4.67
CA GLY A 31 40.43 -40.17 5.77
C GLY A 31 41.38 -41.18 6.41
N GLN A 32 42.68 -41.15 6.11
CA GLN A 32 43.66 -42.00 6.78
C GLN A 32 44.02 -41.43 8.17
N VAL A 33 44.25 -42.32 9.13
CA VAL A 33 44.69 -41.93 10.47
C VAL A 33 46.19 -41.66 10.43
N ILE A 34 46.59 -40.42 10.73
CA ILE A 34 48.00 -40.01 10.79
C ILE A 34 48.42 -39.63 12.21
N ASP A 35 49.70 -39.83 12.54
CA ASP A 35 50.28 -39.24 13.74
C ASP A 35 50.51 -37.74 13.50
N SER A 36 49.69 -36.94 14.15
CA SER A 36 49.69 -35.49 14.00
C SER A 36 50.91 -34.82 14.61
N GLN A 37 51.62 -35.48 15.53
CA GLN A 37 52.85 -34.96 16.12
C GLN A 37 53.97 -34.84 15.08
N LEU A 38 53.96 -35.66 14.03
CA LEU A 38 54.95 -35.59 12.95
C LEU A 38 54.84 -34.28 12.17
N VAL A 39 53.62 -33.86 11.85
CA VAL A 39 53.37 -32.59 11.12
C VAL A 39 53.59 -31.38 12.05
N ILE A 40 53.12 -31.47 13.30
CA ILE A 40 53.32 -30.43 14.32
C ILE A 40 54.81 -30.22 14.61
N GLY A 41 55.59 -31.29 14.72
CA GLY A 41 57.04 -31.21 14.95
C GLY A 41 57.79 -30.55 13.79
N VAL A 42 57.37 -30.80 12.53
CA VAL A 42 57.93 -30.11 11.36
C VAL A 42 57.59 -28.62 11.39
N ARG A 43 56.34 -28.26 11.72
CA ARG A 43 55.91 -26.86 11.91
C ARG A 43 56.75 -26.18 12.99
N GLU A 44 56.86 -26.77 14.17
CA GLU A 44 57.62 -26.22 15.30
C GLU A 44 59.11 -26.06 14.97
N SER A 45 59.69 -27.00 14.23
CA SER A 45 61.06 -26.86 13.73
C SER A 45 61.20 -25.61 12.84
N CYS A 46 60.26 -25.38 11.92
CA CYS A 46 60.27 -24.20 11.05
C CYS A 46 60.06 -22.89 11.84
N VAL A 47 59.15 -22.87 12.82
CA VAL A 47 58.87 -21.69 13.67
C VAL A 47 60.07 -21.37 14.58
N ASN A 48 60.66 -22.37 15.23
CA ASN A 48 61.83 -22.19 16.11
C ASN A 48 63.09 -21.80 15.34
N LEU A 49 63.20 -22.13 14.05
CA LEU A 49 64.26 -21.62 13.18
C LEU A 49 64.05 -20.15 12.78
N SER A 50 62.80 -19.67 12.86
CA SER A 50 62.42 -18.30 12.50
C SER A 50 62.79 -17.27 13.58
N THR A 51 62.95 -17.67 14.84
CA THR A 51 63.21 -16.79 16.00
C THR A 51 64.66 -16.30 16.13
N LEU A 52 65.56 -16.63 15.19
CA LEU A 52 67.02 -16.41 15.30
C LEU A 52 67.53 -15.07 14.73
N SER A 53 66.72 -14.30 14.01
CA SER A 53 67.17 -13.07 13.32
C SER A 53 66.05 -12.04 13.31
N GLU A 54 66.34 -10.74 13.47
CA GLU A 54 65.38 -9.61 13.43
C GLU A 54 64.49 -9.54 12.16
N LYS A 55 64.73 -10.39 11.14
CA LYS A 55 63.84 -10.65 9.99
C LYS A 55 62.89 -11.85 10.24
N SER A 56 62.36 -11.94 11.47
CA SER A 56 61.99 -13.15 12.23
C SER A 56 60.81 -14.04 11.80
N PHE A 57 60.24 -13.90 10.60
CA PHE A 57 59.02 -14.68 10.22
C PHE A 57 59.14 -15.46 8.91
N ARG A 58 60.22 -15.26 8.14
CA ARG A 58 60.29 -15.71 6.73
C ARG A 58 60.43 -17.21 6.55
N ILE A 59 61.14 -17.95 7.41
CA ILE A 59 61.43 -19.37 7.17
C ILE A 59 60.15 -20.22 7.25
N TYR A 60 59.33 -20.02 8.27
CA TYR A 60 58.03 -20.70 8.37
C TYR A 60 57.08 -20.27 7.24
N VAL A 61 56.95 -18.96 6.99
CA VAL A 61 56.04 -18.38 5.99
C VAL A 61 56.39 -18.82 4.57
N ASP A 62 57.65 -18.67 4.16
CA ASP A 62 58.11 -18.91 2.79
C ASP A 62 58.21 -20.42 2.46
N ASN A 63 58.34 -21.27 3.47
CA ASN A 63 58.49 -22.72 3.29
C ASN A 63 57.21 -23.49 3.67
N PHE A 64 56.93 -23.64 4.97
CA PHE A 64 55.88 -24.55 5.44
C PHE A 64 54.48 -23.98 5.19
N GLU A 65 54.22 -22.72 5.57
CA GLU A 65 52.91 -22.07 5.35
C GLU A 65 52.57 -22.03 3.85
N LYS A 66 53.52 -21.58 3.03
CA LYS A 66 53.35 -21.51 1.58
C LYS A 66 53.10 -22.89 0.96
N ALA A 67 53.94 -23.90 1.27
CA ALA A 67 53.75 -25.26 0.75
C ALA A 67 52.43 -25.89 1.21
N TYR A 68 51.99 -25.59 2.45
CA TYR A 68 50.70 -26.02 2.96
C TYR A 68 49.56 -25.44 2.11
N ILE A 69 49.53 -24.11 1.95
CA ILE A 69 48.48 -23.41 1.22
C ILE A 69 48.42 -23.86 -0.25
N GLU A 70 49.57 -23.91 -0.95
CA GLU A 70 49.65 -24.31 -2.36
C GLU A 70 49.20 -25.77 -2.57
N SER A 71 49.55 -26.66 -1.63
CA SER A 71 49.09 -28.05 -1.65
C SER A 71 47.60 -28.18 -1.40
N THR A 72 47.04 -27.39 -0.47
CA THR A 72 45.58 -27.34 -0.23
C THR A 72 44.80 -26.91 -1.46
N GLU A 73 45.21 -25.81 -2.09
CA GLU A 73 44.57 -25.28 -3.30
C GLU A 73 44.64 -26.31 -4.44
N SER A 74 45.82 -26.88 -4.70
CA SER A 74 46.03 -27.86 -5.76
C SER A 74 45.22 -29.15 -5.55
N PHE A 75 45.17 -29.62 -4.30
CA PHE A 75 44.43 -30.83 -3.92
C PHE A 75 42.91 -30.67 -4.12
N TYR A 76 42.36 -29.55 -3.65
CA TYR A 76 40.92 -29.33 -3.73
C TYR A 76 40.47 -28.94 -5.13
N ARG A 77 41.26 -28.22 -5.93
CA ARG A 77 40.87 -27.83 -7.30
C ARG A 77 40.44 -29.03 -8.14
N ILE A 78 41.25 -30.10 -8.15
CA ILE A 78 40.97 -31.32 -8.93
C ILE A 78 39.75 -32.06 -8.37
N ARG A 79 39.64 -32.18 -7.04
CA ARG A 79 38.55 -32.94 -6.41
C ARG A 79 37.19 -32.24 -6.48
N ILE A 80 37.17 -30.92 -6.44
CA ILE A 80 35.93 -30.17 -6.56
C ILE A 80 35.33 -30.41 -7.95
N ASP A 81 36.14 -30.31 -9.02
CA ASP A 81 35.70 -30.58 -10.39
C ASP A 81 35.12 -32.01 -10.52
N GLU A 82 35.83 -33.02 -10.02
CA GLU A 82 35.37 -34.42 -10.01
C GLU A 82 34.06 -34.59 -9.21
N TYR A 83 33.93 -33.92 -8.06
CA TYR A 83 32.76 -34.03 -7.20
C TYR A 83 31.53 -33.38 -7.84
N ILE A 84 31.68 -32.17 -8.42
CA ILE A 84 30.59 -31.46 -9.10
C ILE A 84 30.10 -32.27 -10.30
N GLN A 85 31.00 -32.84 -11.10
CA GLN A 85 30.62 -33.67 -12.25
C GLN A 85 29.82 -34.92 -11.85
N LYS A 86 30.15 -35.53 -10.70
CA LYS A 86 29.53 -36.77 -10.24
C LYS A 86 28.23 -36.57 -9.47
N HIS A 87 28.16 -35.52 -8.63
CA HIS A 87 27.09 -35.33 -7.65
C HIS A 87 26.24 -34.07 -7.86
N GLY A 88 26.66 -33.21 -8.79
CA GLY A 88 26.01 -31.93 -9.08
C GLY A 88 26.30 -30.84 -8.05
N ILE A 89 25.91 -29.62 -8.40
CA ILE A 89 26.22 -28.41 -7.62
C ILE A 89 25.42 -28.32 -6.30
N ARG A 90 24.22 -28.90 -6.22
CA ARG A 90 23.41 -28.89 -4.98
C ARG A 90 24.10 -29.66 -3.85
N SER A 91 24.52 -30.90 -4.14
CA SER A 91 25.32 -31.72 -3.22
C SER A 91 26.67 -31.07 -2.90
N TYR A 92 27.25 -30.38 -3.88
CA TYR A 92 28.51 -29.67 -3.70
C TYR A 92 28.43 -28.57 -2.63
N MET A 93 27.31 -27.85 -2.49
CA MET A 93 27.21 -26.79 -1.47
C MET A 93 27.40 -27.34 -0.05
N GLN A 94 26.77 -28.48 0.25
CA GLN A 94 26.95 -29.17 1.53
C GLN A 94 28.39 -29.68 1.68
N TYR A 95 28.95 -30.27 0.62
CA TYR A 95 30.33 -30.75 0.60
C TYR A 95 31.33 -29.61 0.88
N ALA A 96 31.15 -28.45 0.24
CA ALA A 96 32.01 -27.28 0.41
C ALA A 96 31.95 -26.77 1.85
N LEU A 97 30.77 -26.63 2.46
CA LEU A 97 30.64 -26.23 3.87
C LEU A 97 31.34 -27.20 4.81
N GLN A 98 31.14 -28.51 4.61
CA GLN A 98 31.79 -29.53 5.40
C GLN A 98 33.32 -29.46 5.25
N LYS A 99 33.83 -29.35 4.03
CA LYS A 99 35.28 -29.32 3.78
C LYS A 99 35.94 -28.04 4.25
N LEU A 100 35.27 -26.89 4.17
CA LEU A 100 35.75 -25.65 4.77
C LEU A 100 35.87 -25.78 6.30
N ALA A 101 34.88 -26.36 6.97
CA ALA A 101 34.93 -26.56 8.42
C ALA A 101 36.01 -27.57 8.85
N GLU A 102 36.17 -28.66 8.10
CA GLU A 102 37.25 -29.62 8.31
C GLU A 102 38.63 -28.97 8.13
N GLU A 103 38.80 -28.16 7.08
CA GLU A 103 40.08 -27.51 6.79
C GLU A 103 40.41 -26.41 7.78
N GLU A 104 39.42 -25.67 8.29
CA GLU A 104 39.61 -24.73 9.39
C GLU A 104 40.10 -25.44 10.66
N ALA A 105 39.50 -26.59 11.01
CA ALA A 105 39.94 -27.39 12.15
C ALA A 105 41.37 -27.93 11.95
N ARG A 106 41.72 -28.38 10.73
CA ARG A 106 43.10 -28.79 10.39
C ARG A 106 44.08 -27.62 10.44
N ALA A 107 43.67 -26.45 9.98
CA ALA A 107 44.48 -25.24 9.99
C ALA A 107 44.87 -24.86 11.42
N VAL A 108 43.90 -24.86 12.35
CA VAL A 108 44.13 -24.58 13.78
C VAL A 108 45.08 -25.61 14.39
N ARG A 109 45.06 -26.85 13.91
CA ARG A 109 45.91 -27.94 14.40
C ARG A 109 47.35 -27.86 13.88
N TYR A 110 47.54 -27.58 12.59
CA TYR A 110 48.83 -27.74 11.91
C TYR A 110 49.52 -26.43 11.52
N LEU A 111 48.81 -25.32 11.42
CA LEU A 111 49.41 -24.01 11.19
C LEU A 111 49.74 -23.33 12.52
N GLU A 112 50.51 -22.25 12.44
CA GLU A 112 50.80 -21.40 13.58
C GLU A 112 49.58 -20.52 13.90
N THR A 113 49.17 -20.51 15.17
CA THR A 113 47.96 -19.82 15.64
C THR A 113 48.26 -18.48 16.28
N GLN A 114 49.54 -18.16 16.50
CA GLN A 114 49.95 -16.83 16.95
C GLN A 114 49.48 -15.73 15.98
N PRO A 115 48.92 -14.63 16.51
CA PRO A 115 48.31 -13.57 15.70
C PRO A 115 49.30 -12.87 14.75
N GLU A 116 50.60 -12.94 15.05
CA GLU A 116 51.68 -12.37 14.26
C GLU A 116 51.83 -13.03 12.88
N PHE A 117 51.54 -14.32 12.77
CA PHE A 117 51.68 -15.08 11.53
C PHE A 117 50.43 -15.03 10.65
N ASN A 118 49.24 -14.92 11.27
CA ASN A 118 47.95 -14.85 10.61
C ASN A 118 47.71 -16.00 9.59
N SER A 119 48.25 -17.19 9.88
CA SER A 119 48.29 -18.31 8.92
C SER A 119 46.94 -18.93 8.65
N VAL A 120 46.13 -19.13 9.69
CA VAL A 120 44.79 -19.72 9.56
C VAL A 120 43.87 -18.85 8.68
N PRO A 121 43.76 -17.52 8.89
CA PRO A 121 42.95 -16.67 8.02
C PRO A 121 43.46 -16.60 6.57
N LYS A 122 44.77 -16.64 6.34
CA LYS A 122 45.34 -16.72 4.98
C LYS A 122 44.93 -17.99 4.26
N LEU A 123 45.05 -19.16 4.92
CA LEU A 123 44.61 -20.43 4.35
C LEU A 123 43.10 -20.41 4.09
N MET A 124 42.30 -19.94 5.03
CA MET A 124 40.84 -19.88 4.86
C MET A 124 40.45 -18.94 3.71
N LYS A 125 41.18 -17.84 3.51
CA LYS A 125 40.97 -16.97 2.33
C LYS A 125 41.23 -17.72 1.01
N VAL A 126 42.27 -18.53 0.94
CA VAL A 126 42.56 -19.36 -0.25
C VAL A 126 41.49 -20.44 -0.42
N CYS A 127 41.10 -21.13 0.66
CA CYS A 127 40.04 -22.13 0.60
C CYS A 127 38.70 -21.52 0.16
N LEU A 128 38.32 -20.35 0.67
CA LEU A 128 37.11 -19.65 0.25
C LEU A 128 37.17 -19.26 -1.24
N LYS A 129 38.35 -18.86 -1.72
CA LYS A 129 38.54 -18.61 -3.15
C LYS A 129 38.31 -19.89 -3.96
N THR A 130 39.01 -20.98 -3.61
CA THR A 130 38.95 -22.26 -4.35
C THR A 130 37.59 -22.94 -4.28
N PHE A 131 36.92 -22.92 -3.12
CA PHE A 131 35.62 -23.59 -2.94
C PHE A 131 34.43 -22.73 -3.37
N VAL A 132 34.49 -21.40 -3.19
CA VAL A 132 33.32 -20.54 -3.33
C VAL A 132 33.47 -19.57 -4.50
N VAL A 133 34.55 -18.77 -4.52
CA VAL A 133 34.72 -17.71 -5.55
C VAL A 133 34.84 -18.30 -6.95
N ASP A 134 35.69 -19.32 -7.13
CA ASP A 134 35.94 -19.93 -8.45
C ASP A 134 34.70 -20.64 -9.02
N TYR A 135 33.75 -21.04 -8.16
CA TYR A 135 32.50 -21.72 -8.53
C TYR A 135 31.25 -20.87 -8.29
N MET A 136 31.41 -19.57 -8.01
CA MET A 136 30.32 -18.68 -7.60
C MET A 136 29.21 -18.63 -8.65
N ASP A 137 29.57 -18.52 -9.93
CA ASP A 137 28.59 -18.48 -11.02
C ASP A 137 27.76 -19.76 -11.12
N HIS A 138 28.37 -20.93 -10.88
CA HIS A 138 27.67 -22.21 -10.85
C HIS A 138 26.70 -22.28 -9.66
N ILE A 139 27.13 -21.84 -8.47
CA ILE A 139 26.29 -21.79 -7.27
C ILE A 139 25.09 -20.86 -7.50
N LEU A 140 25.34 -19.64 -7.97
CA LEU A 140 24.30 -18.63 -8.20
C LEU A 140 23.34 -19.01 -9.34
N SER A 141 23.78 -19.78 -10.33
CA SER A 141 22.92 -20.23 -11.45
C SER A 141 21.78 -21.16 -11.03
N GLU A 142 21.94 -21.89 -9.91
CA GLU A 142 20.88 -22.76 -9.37
C GLU A 142 19.89 -22.02 -8.46
N VAL A 143 20.27 -20.87 -7.90
CA VAL A 143 19.43 -20.11 -6.96
C VAL A 143 18.03 -19.82 -7.52
N PRO A 144 17.84 -19.37 -8.78
CA PRO A 144 16.49 -19.18 -9.33
C PRO A 144 15.63 -20.43 -9.31
N ARG A 145 16.21 -21.61 -9.55
CA ARG A 145 15.48 -22.89 -9.49
C ARG A 145 15.11 -23.24 -8.07
N LEU A 146 16.05 -23.11 -7.13
CA LEU A 146 15.82 -23.35 -5.70
C LEU A 146 14.74 -22.41 -5.12
N LEU A 147 14.73 -21.15 -5.54
CA LEU A 147 13.70 -20.18 -5.16
C LEU A 147 12.33 -20.59 -5.69
N HIS A 148 12.24 -21.10 -6.91
CA HIS A 148 10.99 -21.60 -7.51
C HIS A 148 10.47 -22.87 -6.83
N GLU A 149 11.37 -23.78 -6.46
CA GLU A 149 11.07 -25.03 -5.74
C GLU A 149 10.77 -24.79 -4.25
N GLU A 150 11.06 -23.58 -3.74
CA GLU A 150 10.98 -23.22 -2.32
C GLU A 150 11.84 -24.12 -1.40
N ASP A 151 12.97 -24.61 -1.91
CA ASP A 151 13.90 -25.44 -1.13
C ASP A 151 14.74 -24.56 -0.19
N THR A 152 14.16 -24.21 0.96
CA THR A 152 14.80 -23.35 1.96
C THR A 152 16.06 -23.96 2.56
N ASN A 153 16.19 -25.29 2.58
CA ASN A 153 17.37 -25.97 3.09
C ASN A 153 18.58 -25.73 2.18
N GLN A 154 18.41 -25.94 0.86
CA GLN A 154 19.48 -25.70 -0.10
C GLN A 154 19.81 -24.21 -0.24
N LEU A 155 18.80 -23.33 -0.18
CA LEU A 155 19.03 -21.88 -0.16
C LEU A 155 19.81 -21.45 1.08
N ARG A 156 19.59 -22.08 2.24
CA ARG A 156 20.37 -21.82 3.45
C ARG A 156 21.84 -22.21 3.30
N LEU A 157 22.13 -23.36 2.68
CA LEU A 157 23.51 -23.76 2.38
C LEU A 157 24.19 -22.76 1.43
N CYS A 158 23.46 -22.33 0.39
CA CYS A 158 23.92 -21.30 -0.54
C CYS A 158 24.22 -19.98 0.20
N TYR A 159 23.30 -19.52 1.04
CA TYR A 159 23.46 -18.32 1.85
C TYR A 159 24.69 -18.42 2.76
N GLU A 160 24.87 -19.53 3.48
CA GLU A 160 26.03 -19.73 4.36
C GLU A 160 27.36 -19.67 3.60
N LEU A 161 27.42 -20.20 2.36
CA LEU A 161 28.62 -20.13 1.52
C LEU A 161 28.88 -18.70 1.02
N VAL A 162 27.87 -18.06 0.43
CA VAL A 162 28.00 -16.72 -0.16
C VAL A 162 28.25 -15.67 0.93
N ASN A 163 27.67 -15.82 2.12
CA ASN A 163 27.86 -14.89 3.24
C ASN A 163 29.31 -14.86 3.75
N ARG A 164 30.10 -15.90 3.47
CA ARG A 164 31.55 -15.91 3.75
C ARG A 164 32.37 -15.05 2.78
N VAL A 165 31.77 -14.60 1.67
CA VAL A 165 32.38 -13.74 0.65
C VAL A 165 31.54 -12.45 0.51
N PRO A 166 31.80 -11.41 1.34
CA PRO A 166 30.94 -10.24 1.44
C PRO A 166 30.69 -9.50 0.11
N GLN A 167 31.65 -9.55 -0.81
CA GLN A 167 31.58 -8.88 -2.11
C GLN A 167 30.53 -9.49 -3.06
N GLU A 168 30.11 -10.74 -2.82
CA GLU A 168 29.23 -11.48 -3.74
C GLU A 168 27.80 -11.60 -3.21
N ILE A 169 27.54 -11.20 -1.95
CA ILE A 169 26.20 -11.20 -1.33
C ILE A 169 25.22 -10.34 -2.15
N ASP A 170 25.69 -9.22 -2.69
CA ASP A 170 24.87 -8.32 -3.51
C ASP A 170 24.26 -9.01 -4.73
N ARG A 171 24.96 -9.96 -5.34
CA ARG A 171 24.44 -10.73 -6.48
C ARG A 171 23.29 -11.64 -6.04
N LEU A 172 23.40 -12.25 -4.87
CA LEU A 172 22.34 -13.10 -4.30
C LEU A 172 21.11 -12.27 -3.91
N LEU A 173 21.29 -11.04 -3.39
CA LEU A 173 20.20 -10.10 -3.13
C LEU A 173 19.43 -9.77 -4.41
N VAL A 174 20.14 -9.46 -5.51
CA VAL A 174 19.51 -9.15 -6.81
C VAL A 174 18.68 -10.32 -7.33
N LEU A 175 19.16 -11.56 -7.18
CA LEU A 175 18.42 -12.76 -7.59
C LEU A 175 17.12 -12.94 -6.80
N LEU A 176 17.16 -12.70 -5.47
CA LEU A 176 15.95 -12.74 -4.64
C LEU A 176 14.97 -11.63 -5.02
N GLU A 177 15.45 -10.40 -5.19
CA GLU A 177 14.61 -9.26 -5.59
C GLU A 177 13.88 -9.55 -6.91
N GLU A 178 14.62 -10.05 -7.92
CA GLU A 178 14.06 -10.39 -9.22
C GLU A 178 13.04 -11.51 -9.12
N TYR A 179 13.34 -12.57 -8.36
CA TYR A 179 12.42 -13.68 -8.14
C TYR A 179 11.09 -13.23 -7.51
N ILE A 180 11.17 -12.43 -6.43
CA ILE A 180 9.99 -11.89 -5.74
C ILE A 180 9.17 -11.06 -6.72
N ARG A 181 9.83 -10.15 -7.46
CA ARG A 181 9.17 -9.27 -8.43
C ARG A 181 8.46 -10.05 -9.54
N GLN A 182 9.15 -10.99 -10.18
CA GLN A 182 8.58 -11.79 -11.27
C GLN A 182 7.41 -12.66 -10.78
N THR A 183 7.60 -13.35 -9.66
CA THR A 183 6.58 -14.24 -9.09
C THR A 183 5.34 -13.46 -8.64
N GLY A 184 5.54 -12.33 -7.95
CA GLY A 184 4.45 -11.46 -7.50
C GLY A 184 3.67 -10.85 -8.67
N LEU A 185 4.37 -10.30 -9.67
CA LEU A 185 3.70 -9.73 -10.85
C LEU A 185 2.96 -10.79 -11.68
N LYS A 186 3.50 -12.00 -11.80
CA LYS A 186 2.84 -13.12 -12.47
C LYS A 186 1.56 -13.52 -11.74
N ASP A 187 1.57 -13.60 -10.40
CA ASP A 187 0.37 -13.92 -9.61
C ASP A 187 -0.71 -12.85 -9.75
N ILE A 188 -0.33 -11.57 -9.69
CA ILE A 188 -1.26 -10.44 -9.88
C ILE A 188 -1.86 -10.44 -11.29
N ARG A 189 -1.06 -10.69 -12.34
CA ARG A 189 -1.54 -10.77 -13.72
C ARG A 189 -2.52 -11.92 -13.94
N THR A 190 -2.19 -13.10 -13.41
CA THR A 190 -3.01 -14.30 -13.58
C THR A 190 -4.38 -14.15 -12.92
N ASN A 191 -4.46 -13.40 -11.81
CA ASN A 191 -5.70 -13.19 -11.05
C ASN A 191 -6.39 -11.84 -11.33
N ALA A 192 -5.96 -11.10 -12.37
CA ALA A 192 -6.38 -9.72 -12.61
C ALA A 192 -7.90 -9.55 -12.72
N GLU A 193 -8.57 -10.42 -13.50
CA GLU A 193 -10.02 -10.33 -13.75
C GLU A 193 -10.87 -10.54 -12.49
N ILE A 194 -10.43 -11.43 -11.60
CA ILE A 194 -11.12 -11.74 -10.35
C ILE A 194 -10.94 -10.58 -9.36
N MET A 195 -9.72 -10.04 -9.30
CA MET A 195 -9.35 -8.93 -8.42
C MET A 195 -9.98 -7.59 -8.82
N LEU A 196 -10.24 -7.34 -10.10
CA LEU A 196 -10.96 -6.14 -10.57
C LEU A 196 -12.36 -6.02 -9.97
N LYS A 197 -13.01 -7.16 -9.66
CA LYS A 197 -14.37 -7.22 -9.15
C LYS A 197 -14.44 -7.31 -7.62
N ASP A 198 -13.34 -7.68 -6.96
CA ASP A 198 -13.33 -8.04 -5.54
C ASP A 198 -12.06 -7.56 -4.82
N ALA A 199 -12.20 -6.48 -4.06
CA ALA A 199 -11.13 -5.89 -3.27
C ALA A 199 -10.62 -6.83 -2.15
N ASP A 200 -11.46 -7.73 -1.60
CA ASP A 200 -11.05 -8.67 -0.56
C ASP A 200 -10.00 -9.65 -1.07
N LYS A 201 -10.30 -10.26 -2.23
CA LYS A 201 -9.38 -11.18 -2.90
C LYS A 201 -8.09 -10.50 -3.28
N TYR A 202 -8.15 -9.24 -3.71
CA TYR A 202 -6.95 -8.47 -4.05
C TYR A 202 -6.02 -8.30 -2.85
N VAL A 203 -6.55 -7.78 -1.74
CA VAL A 203 -5.77 -7.53 -0.52
C VAL A 203 -5.26 -8.83 0.10
N CYS A 204 -6.09 -9.87 0.16
CA CYS A 204 -5.68 -11.17 0.71
C CYS A 204 -4.52 -11.80 -0.09
N ARG A 205 -4.50 -11.66 -1.42
CA ARG A 205 -3.40 -12.17 -2.25
C ARG A 205 -2.10 -11.43 -1.98
N LEU A 206 -2.13 -10.10 -1.90
CA LEU A 206 -0.94 -9.31 -1.55
C LEU A 206 -0.37 -9.73 -0.18
N LEU A 207 -1.25 -9.89 0.81
CA LEU A 207 -0.85 -10.37 2.14
C LEU A 207 -0.23 -11.77 2.10
N ASN A 208 -0.84 -12.70 1.35
CA ASN A 208 -0.31 -14.05 1.20
C ASN A 208 1.07 -14.05 0.54
N LEU A 209 1.29 -13.19 -0.47
CA LEU A 209 2.61 -13.00 -1.09
C LEU A 209 3.61 -12.47 -0.07
N TYR A 210 3.25 -11.44 0.70
CA TYR A 210 4.13 -10.89 1.75
C TYR A 210 4.52 -11.94 2.79
N VAL A 211 3.55 -12.71 3.30
CA VAL A 211 3.79 -13.77 4.29
C VAL A 211 4.65 -14.89 3.70
N ARG A 212 4.38 -15.30 2.46
CA ARG A 212 5.15 -16.33 1.74
C ARG A 212 6.62 -15.93 1.60
N PHE A 213 6.90 -14.72 1.08
CA PHE A 213 8.27 -14.25 0.91
C PHE A 213 8.96 -13.95 2.25
N SER A 214 8.22 -13.51 3.27
CA SER A 214 8.77 -13.32 4.62
C SER A 214 9.19 -14.64 5.26
N ARG A 215 8.38 -15.70 5.11
CA ARG A 215 8.74 -17.05 5.56
C ARG A 215 9.97 -17.57 4.82
N MET A 216 10.03 -17.39 3.50
CA MET A 216 11.21 -17.75 2.71
C MET A 216 12.47 -17.05 3.23
N VAL A 217 12.41 -15.74 3.51
CA VAL A 217 13.57 -15.01 4.05
C VAL A 217 13.96 -15.47 5.45
N ASN A 218 12.98 -15.76 6.30
CA ASN A 218 13.22 -16.31 7.63
C ASN A 218 13.94 -17.67 7.56
N ASP A 219 13.41 -18.59 6.76
CA ASP A 219 13.85 -19.98 6.75
C ASP A 219 15.14 -20.19 5.94
N ALA A 220 15.32 -19.47 4.83
CA ALA A 220 16.46 -19.62 3.94
C ALA A 220 17.63 -18.67 4.26
N PHE A 221 17.36 -17.46 4.75
CA PHE A 221 18.36 -16.40 4.92
C PHE A 221 18.48 -15.93 6.38
N ASN A 222 17.94 -16.70 7.35
CA ASN A 222 18.04 -16.45 8.79
C ASN A 222 17.58 -15.04 9.22
N ASN A 223 16.58 -14.45 8.54
CA ASN A 223 16.15 -13.05 8.74
C ASN A 223 17.28 -12.02 8.60
N ASP A 224 18.24 -12.24 7.71
CA ASP A 224 19.27 -11.24 7.44
C ASP A 224 18.64 -9.89 7.03
N PRO A 225 19.04 -8.76 7.64
CA PRO A 225 18.47 -7.44 7.36
C PRO A 225 18.57 -7.00 5.89
N HIS A 226 19.63 -7.40 5.17
CA HIS A 226 19.80 -7.07 3.75
C HIS A 226 18.75 -7.80 2.90
N PHE A 227 18.47 -9.07 3.22
CA PHE A 227 17.45 -9.87 2.55
C PHE A 227 16.02 -9.41 2.89
N LEU A 228 15.79 -8.95 4.11
CA LEU A 228 14.53 -8.29 4.49
C LEU A 228 14.32 -6.99 3.71
N THR A 229 15.39 -6.20 3.52
CA THR A 229 15.36 -4.97 2.73
C THR A 229 15.10 -5.25 1.25
N ALA A 230 15.76 -6.27 0.69
CA ALA A 230 15.53 -6.76 -0.67
C ALA A 230 14.07 -7.20 -0.89
N ARG A 231 13.51 -7.99 0.05
CA ARG A 231 12.09 -8.36 0.05
C ARG A 231 11.19 -7.13 0.07
N ASP A 232 11.44 -6.19 0.96
CA ASP A 232 10.61 -4.99 1.12
C ASP A 232 10.62 -4.11 -0.13
N LYS A 233 11.79 -3.94 -0.75
CA LYS A 233 11.95 -3.23 -2.02
C LYS A 233 11.20 -3.93 -3.16
N ALA A 234 11.39 -5.24 -3.32
CA ALA A 234 10.68 -6.00 -4.35
C ALA A 234 9.16 -6.03 -4.12
N TYR A 235 8.72 -6.10 -2.87
CA TYR A 235 7.29 -6.04 -2.51
C TYR A 235 6.69 -4.65 -2.77
N GLN A 236 7.44 -3.58 -2.50
CA GLN A 236 7.06 -2.21 -2.86
C GLN A 236 6.90 -2.06 -4.38
N ASP A 237 7.77 -2.66 -5.19
CA ASP A 237 7.64 -2.68 -6.66
C ASP A 237 6.35 -3.36 -7.11
N ILE A 238 5.96 -4.46 -6.45
CA ILE A 238 4.74 -5.22 -6.75
C ILE A 238 3.49 -4.39 -6.41
N VAL A 239 3.43 -3.80 -5.23
CA VAL A 239 2.28 -3.00 -4.73
C VAL A 239 2.06 -1.75 -5.58
N ASN A 240 3.14 -1.09 -6.00
CA ASN A 240 3.09 0.12 -6.81
C ASN A 240 3.12 -0.15 -8.32
N ASN A 241 3.04 -1.41 -8.74
CA ASN A 241 3.11 -1.75 -10.15
C ASN A 241 1.89 -1.24 -10.92
N THR A 242 2.16 -0.62 -12.06
CA THR A 242 1.15 0.00 -12.93
C THR A 242 0.80 -0.82 -14.15
N SER A 243 1.30 -2.06 -14.29
CA SER A 243 1.07 -2.88 -15.49
C SER A 243 -0.27 -3.64 -15.50
N VAL A 244 -0.96 -3.72 -14.36
CA VAL A 244 -2.21 -4.50 -14.22
C VAL A 244 -3.36 -3.67 -13.66
N PHE A 245 -3.12 -2.91 -12.60
CA PHE A 245 -4.13 -2.14 -11.90
C PHE A 245 -3.80 -0.66 -11.94
N VAL A 246 -4.41 0.05 -12.88
CA VAL A 246 -4.12 1.46 -13.17
C VAL A 246 -5.24 2.36 -12.65
N THR A 247 -4.82 3.49 -12.08
CA THR A 247 -5.64 4.68 -11.91
C THR A 247 -5.03 5.78 -12.75
N GLU A 248 -5.84 6.43 -13.59
CA GLU A 248 -5.42 7.59 -14.35
C GLU A 248 -5.60 8.85 -13.51
N ILE A 249 -4.53 9.63 -13.40
CA ILE A 249 -4.50 10.91 -12.69
C ILE A 249 -3.97 11.94 -13.67
N PRO A 250 -4.67 13.06 -13.93
CA PRO A 250 -4.17 14.10 -14.81
C PRO A 250 -2.77 14.60 -14.39
N THR A 251 -1.87 14.86 -15.33
CA THR A 251 -0.49 15.25 -14.97
C THR A 251 -0.39 16.71 -14.52
N SER A 252 -1.25 17.57 -15.06
CA SER A 252 -1.34 18.99 -14.69
C SER A 252 -2.71 19.54 -15.09
N VAL A 253 -3.06 20.72 -14.56
CA VAL A 253 -4.28 21.48 -14.91
C VAL A 253 -4.33 21.88 -16.39
N CYS A 254 -3.18 21.95 -17.08
CA CYS A 254 -3.06 22.50 -18.43
C CYS A 254 -2.63 21.49 -19.50
N SER A 255 -2.31 20.24 -19.14
CA SER A 255 -1.84 19.23 -20.10
C SER A 255 -2.77 18.03 -20.11
N GLY A 256 -3.38 17.72 -21.26
CA GLY A 256 -4.22 16.54 -21.50
C GLY A 256 -3.47 15.20 -21.47
N ILE A 257 -2.37 15.10 -20.71
CA ILE A 257 -1.58 13.89 -20.50
C ILE A 257 -1.97 13.35 -19.12
N SER A 258 -2.43 12.10 -19.04
CA SER A 258 -2.73 11.41 -17.78
C SER A 258 -1.53 10.56 -17.33
N ARG A 259 -1.20 10.63 -16.05
CA ARG A 259 -0.28 9.72 -15.37
C ARG A 259 -1.00 8.50 -14.87
N VAL A 260 -0.33 7.37 -15.00
CA VAL A 260 -0.80 6.06 -14.57
C VAL A 260 -0.16 5.77 -13.22
N GLU A 261 -0.97 5.69 -12.18
CA GLU A 261 -0.56 5.25 -10.84
C GLU A 261 -1.23 3.92 -10.48
N SER A 262 -0.69 3.21 -9.49
CA SER A 262 -1.27 1.96 -9.01
C SER A 262 -2.66 2.22 -8.42
N ARG A 263 -3.64 1.38 -8.76
CA ARG A 263 -4.98 1.37 -8.16
C ARG A 263 -5.03 0.68 -6.78
N CYS A 264 -3.91 0.12 -6.32
CA CYS A 264 -3.81 -0.50 -5.00
C CYS A 264 -4.36 0.36 -3.84
N PRO A 265 -4.08 1.68 -3.74
CA PRO A 265 -4.59 2.52 -2.66
C PRO A 265 -6.14 2.56 -2.61
N GLU A 266 -6.80 2.61 -3.76
CA GLU A 266 -8.27 2.64 -3.85
C GLU A 266 -8.89 1.30 -3.43
N LEU A 267 -8.27 0.19 -3.83
CA LEU A 267 -8.72 -1.15 -3.47
C LEU A 267 -8.54 -1.41 -1.97
N LEU A 268 -7.43 -0.96 -1.38
CA LEU A 268 -7.21 -1.03 0.07
C LEU A 268 -8.27 -0.22 0.83
N ALA A 269 -8.57 1.01 0.38
CA ALA A 269 -9.60 1.84 1.01
C ALA A 269 -11.01 1.24 0.86
N SER A 270 -11.32 0.66 -0.30
CA SER A 270 -12.58 -0.05 -0.57
C SER A 270 -12.72 -1.31 0.29
N TYR A 271 -11.60 -2.00 0.55
CA TYR A 271 -11.57 -3.15 1.44
C TYR A 271 -11.85 -2.75 2.89
N CYS A 272 -11.20 -1.67 3.37
CA CYS A 272 -11.53 -1.08 4.69
C CYS A 272 -13.02 -0.72 4.79
N ASP A 273 -13.60 -0.10 3.77
CA ASP A 273 -15.03 0.23 3.77
C ASP A 273 -15.92 -1.02 3.91
N MET A 274 -15.56 -2.11 3.22
CA MET A 274 -16.30 -3.36 3.34
C MET A 274 -16.25 -3.96 4.75
N LEU A 275 -15.11 -3.84 5.43
CA LEU A 275 -14.90 -4.32 6.81
C LEU A 275 -15.60 -3.44 7.84
N LEU A 276 -15.62 -2.12 7.65
CA LEU A 276 -16.14 -1.15 8.63
C LEU A 276 -17.64 -0.87 8.50
N ARG A 277 -18.26 -1.14 7.34
CA ARG A 277 -19.72 -0.99 7.16
C ARG A 277 -20.49 -2.24 7.59
N LYS A 278 -21.80 -2.09 7.84
CA LYS A 278 -22.78 -3.18 8.08
C LYS A 278 -22.99 -4.08 6.84
N SER A 279 -21.92 -4.69 6.34
CA SER A 279 -21.90 -5.53 5.14
C SER A 279 -22.17 -7.00 5.49
N PRO A 280 -22.61 -7.84 4.54
CA PRO A 280 -22.67 -9.28 4.75
C PRO A 280 -21.31 -9.88 5.12
N THR A 281 -20.20 -9.26 4.69
CA THR A 281 -18.83 -9.68 5.04
C THR A 281 -18.53 -9.41 6.51
N ASN A 282 -18.80 -8.19 6.99
CA ASN A 282 -18.61 -7.81 8.39
C ASN A 282 -19.42 -8.74 9.34
N ARG A 283 -20.67 -9.06 8.98
CA ARG A 283 -21.53 -9.96 9.77
C ARG A 283 -21.02 -11.41 9.91
N ARG A 284 -20.07 -11.83 9.07
CA ARG A 284 -19.49 -13.19 9.09
C ARG A 284 -18.19 -13.26 9.88
N LEU A 285 -17.64 -12.12 10.31
CA LEU A 285 -16.34 -12.02 10.95
C LEU A 285 -16.52 -11.58 12.40
N THR A 286 -15.60 -12.00 13.27
CA THR A 286 -15.54 -11.49 14.64
C THR A 286 -14.87 -10.12 14.71
N THR A 287 -15.08 -9.41 15.81
CA THR A 287 -14.43 -8.12 16.08
C THR A 287 -12.89 -8.22 15.99
N ASP A 288 -12.31 -9.29 16.55
CA ASP A 288 -10.86 -9.54 16.52
C ASP A 288 -10.35 -9.84 15.10
N GLU A 289 -11.10 -10.61 14.31
CA GLU A 289 -10.75 -10.88 12.91
C GLU A 289 -10.79 -9.61 12.06
N ILE A 290 -11.77 -8.73 12.31
CA ILE A 290 -11.87 -7.43 11.64
C ILE A 290 -10.66 -6.57 12.01
N GLU A 291 -10.31 -6.47 13.30
CA GLU A 291 -9.14 -5.71 13.74
C GLU A 291 -7.86 -6.24 13.07
N GLN A 292 -7.67 -7.57 13.07
CA GLN A 292 -6.50 -8.19 12.46
C GLN A 292 -6.44 -7.93 10.95
N LYS A 293 -7.57 -7.99 10.24
CA LYS A 293 -7.64 -7.63 8.82
C LYS A 293 -7.34 -6.15 8.58
N LEU A 294 -7.79 -5.24 9.44
CA LEU A 294 -7.45 -3.82 9.35
C LEU A 294 -5.95 -3.59 9.58
N ARG A 295 -5.34 -4.26 10.57
CA ARG A 295 -3.88 -4.24 10.79
C ARG A 295 -3.10 -4.73 9.56
N ASN A 296 -3.59 -5.79 8.92
CA ASN A 296 -2.99 -6.30 7.68
C ASN A 296 -3.09 -5.30 6.52
N VAL A 297 -4.18 -4.55 6.40
CA VAL A 297 -4.28 -3.47 5.39
C VAL A 297 -3.19 -2.42 5.61
N LEU A 298 -2.94 -2.05 6.86
CA LEU A 298 -1.91 -1.07 7.22
C LEU A 298 -0.49 -1.56 6.91
N LEU A 299 -0.24 -2.86 7.05
CA LEU A 299 1.01 -3.49 6.62
C LEU A 299 1.24 -3.29 5.12
N VAL A 300 0.22 -3.51 4.28
CA VAL A 300 0.34 -3.28 2.82
C VAL A 300 0.47 -1.78 2.52
N LEU A 301 -0.30 -0.93 3.22
CA LEU A 301 -0.29 0.52 3.05
C LEU A 301 1.09 1.12 3.31
N LYS A 302 1.92 0.53 4.18
CA LYS A 302 3.31 0.94 4.39
C LYS A 302 4.11 1.01 3.08
N TYR A 303 3.88 0.06 2.18
CA TYR A 303 4.58 -0.09 0.90
C TYR A 303 3.91 0.67 -0.25
N VAL A 304 2.80 1.36 -0.03
CA VAL A 304 2.12 2.17 -1.05
C VAL A 304 2.81 3.53 -1.18
N ASN A 305 3.10 3.96 -2.41
CA ASN A 305 3.69 5.27 -2.68
C ASN A 305 2.64 6.39 -2.56
N SER A 306 1.48 6.24 -3.19
CA SER A 306 0.42 7.26 -3.27
C SER A 306 -0.63 7.09 -2.17
N LYS A 307 -0.22 7.32 -0.91
CA LYS A 307 -1.07 7.18 0.28
C LYS A 307 -2.17 8.24 0.35
N ASP A 308 -1.98 9.37 -0.30
CA ASP A 308 -2.97 10.44 -0.45
C ASP A 308 -4.23 9.98 -1.20
N ILE A 309 -4.10 9.12 -2.21
CA ILE A 309 -5.23 8.48 -2.90
C ILE A 309 -6.02 7.59 -1.92
N PHE A 310 -5.32 6.76 -1.14
CA PHE A 310 -5.97 5.95 -0.10
C PHE A 310 -6.77 6.84 0.85
N MET A 311 -6.19 7.94 1.34
CA MET A 311 -6.87 8.85 2.26
C MET A 311 -8.08 9.53 1.66
N ARG A 312 -8.01 9.95 0.39
CA ARG A 312 -9.15 10.52 -0.32
C ARG A 312 -10.32 9.54 -0.33
N VAL A 313 -10.07 8.32 -0.81
CA VAL A 313 -11.11 7.29 -0.97
C VAL A 313 -11.63 6.83 0.39
N HIS A 314 -10.74 6.62 1.36
CA HIS A 314 -11.10 6.27 2.73
C HIS A 314 -11.97 7.34 3.40
N LYS A 315 -11.61 8.62 3.24
CA LYS A 315 -12.41 9.76 3.73
C LYS A 315 -13.78 9.79 3.06
N SER A 316 -13.86 9.63 1.74
CA SER A 316 -15.13 9.59 1.02
C SER A 316 -16.04 8.46 1.53
N HIS A 317 -15.48 7.27 1.74
CA HIS A 317 -16.20 6.16 2.34
C HIS A 317 -16.63 6.45 3.79
N LEU A 318 -15.78 7.04 4.62
CA LEU A 318 -16.14 7.42 5.99
C LEU A 318 -17.28 8.46 5.98
N THR A 319 -17.20 9.50 5.16
CA THR A 319 -18.26 10.49 4.96
C THR A 319 -19.60 9.80 4.69
N ARG A 320 -19.62 8.83 3.78
CA ARG A 320 -20.81 8.03 3.49
C ARG A 320 -21.34 7.33 4.72
N ARG A 321 -20.47 6.60 5.41
CA ARG A 321 -20.89 5.73 6.51
C ARG A 321 -21.41 6.53 7.69
N LEU A 322 -20.85 7.71 7.96
CA LEU A 322 -21.31 8.62 9.00
C LEU A 322 -22.62 9.33 8.63
N ILE A 323 -22.78 9.78 7.39
CA ILE A 323 -24.02 10.44 6.94
C ILE A 323 -25.19 9.45 6.87
N LEU A 324 -24.94 8.20 6.46
CA LEU A 324 -25.96 7.15 6.34
C LEU A 324 -26.09 6.25 7.57
N GLU A 325 -25.26 6.45 8.60
CA GLU A 325 -25.22 5.63 9.82
C GLU A 325 -25.09 4.13 9.52
N THR A 326 -24.30 3.81 8.49
CA THR A 326 -24.05 2.45 8.02
C THR A 326 -22.78 1.83 8.60
N SER A 327 -22.03 2.54 9.46
CA SER A 327 -20.90 1.98 10.20
C SER A 327 -21.34 0.82 11.08
N ALA A 328 -20.59 -0.29 11.05
CA ALA A 328 -20.90 -1.46 11.86
C ALA A 328 -20.62 -1.20 13.34
N ASP A 329 -19.50 -0.54 13.63
CA ASP A 329 -19.03 -0.22 14.97
C ASP A 329 -18.26 1.12 14.92
N ASN A 330 -18.66 2.06 15.78
CA ASN A 330 -18.05 3.39 15.84
C ASN A 330 -16.68 3.37 16.51
N GLU A 331 -16.44 2.45 17.46
CA GLU A 331 -15.15 2.32 18.13
C GLU A 331 -14.08 1.84 17.16
N MET A 332 -14.44 0.92 16.26
CA MET A 332 -13.55 0.46 15.19
C MET A 332 -13.19 1.56 14.18
N GLU A 333 -14.10 2.50 13.92
CA GLU A 333 -13.82 3.66 13.06
C GLU A 333 -12.82 4.61 13.71
N GLU A 334 -13.00 4.91 15.01
CA GLU A 334 -12.07 5.73 15.79
C GLU A 334 -10.70 5.02 15.93
N LEU A 335 -10.69 3.70 16.15
CA LEU A 335 -9.48 2.87 16.20
C LEU A 335 -8.73 2.93 14.86
N MET A 336 -9.41 2.76 13.73
CA MET A 336 -8.80 2.83 12.40
C MET A 336 -8.16 4.20 12.16
N ALA A 337 -8.83 5.30 12.54
CA ALA A 337 -8.25 6.64 12.45
C ALA A 337 -7.01 6.81 13.35
N GLY A 338 -7.01 6.20 14.54
CA GLY A 338 -5.84 6.11 15.42
C GLY A 338 -4.68 5.35 14.78
N ARG A 339 -4.94 4.19 14.19
CA ARG A 339 -3.92 3.38 13.52
C ARG A 339 -3.34 4.05 12.27
N LEU A 340 -4.14 4.79 11.50
CA LEU A 340 -3.63 5.59 10.38
C LEU A 340 -2.62 6.63 10.86
N ARG A 341 -2.79 7.19 12.06
CA ARG A 341 -1.78 8.06 12.69
C ARG A 341 -0.48 7.33 12.98
N GLU A 342 -0.54 6.11 13.51
CA GLU A 342 0.62 5.28 13.83
C GLU A 342 1.46 4.93 12.59
N VAL A 343 0.81 4.73 11.44
CA VAL A 343 1.48 4.46 10.14
C VAL A 343 2.19 5.71 9.56
N GLY A 344 2.03 6.87 10.21
CA GLY A 344 2.67 8.12 9.82
C GLY A 344 1.86 8.95 8.83
N MET A 345 0.55 8.69 8.68
CA MET A 345 -0.32 9.50 7.83
C MET A 345 -0.40 10.94 8.37
N PRO A 346 -0.56 11.96 7.51
CA PRO A 346 -0.50 13.36 7.95
C PRO A 346 -1.51 13.68 9.04
N ALA A 347 -1.02 14.26 10.15
CA ALA A 347 -1.85 14.60 11.30
C ALA A 347 -3.04 15.51 10.93
N GLU A 348 -2.87 16.42 9.97
CA GLU A 348 -3.95 17.30 9.48
C GLU A 348 -5.15 16.49 8.93
N GLN A 349 -4.90 15.43 8.15
CA GLN A 349 -5.95 14.60 7.60
C GLN A 349 -6.62 13.76 8.69
N ILE A 350 -5.84 13.20 9.61
CA ILE A 350 -6.38 12.42 10.74
C ILE A 350 -7.22 13.30 11.66
N ASN A 351 -6.80 14.54 11.92
CA ASN A 351 -7.56 15.50 12.71
C ASN A 351 -8.89 15.88 12.03
N LYS A 352 -8.93 15.95 10.69
CA LYS A 352 -10.18 16.12 9.95
C LYS A 352 -11.12 14.93 10.15
N LEU A 353 -10.63 13.68 10.13
CA LEU A 353 -11.45 12.50 10.45
C LEU A 353 -11.97 12.54 11.89
N GLY A 354 -11.10 12.87 12.85
CA GLY A 354 -11.50 13.07 14.26
C GLY A 354 -12.61 14.10 14.42
N ARG A 355 -12.50 15.22 13.70
CA ARG A 355 -13.54 16.26 13.67
C ARG A 355 -14.85 15.78 13.05
N MET A 356 -14.81 14.90 12.05
CA MET A 356 -16.03 14.31 11.48
C MET A 356 -16.80 13.48 12.53
N PHE A 357 -16.12 12.69 13.36
CA PHE A 357 -16.77 11.96 14.45
C PHE A 357 -17.41 12.90 15.48
N GLN A 358 -16.70 13.98 15.83
CA GLN A 358 -17.22 14.99 16.75
C GLN A 358 -18.43 15.73 16.17
N ASP A 359 -18.37 16.12 14.90
CA ASP A 359 -19.46 16.81 14.21
C ASP A 359 -20.75 15.97 14.19
N ILE A 360 -20.65 14.64 14.02
CA ILE A 360 -21.83 13.75 14.10
C ILE A 360 -22.47 13.77 15.50
N LYS A 361 -21.64 13.69 16.56
CA LYS A 361 -22.12 13.75 17.95
C LYS A 361 -22.82 15.08 18.22
N ILE A 362 -22.18 16.21 17.89
CA ILE A 362 -22.75 17.56 18.03
C ILE A 362 -24.03 17.71 17.22
N SER A 363 -24.09 17.15 16.01
CA SER A 363 -25.26 17.26 15.16
C SER A 363 -26.47 16.49 15.70
N HIS A 364 -26.26 15.38 16.38
CA HIS A 364 -27.32 14.64 17.06
C HIS A 364 -27.92 15.48 18.19
N ASP A 365 -27.07 16.16 18.97
CA ASP A 365 -27.50 17.05 20.05
C ASP A 365 -28.29 18.24 19.48
N LEU A 366 -27.79 18.88 18.42
CA LEU A 366 -28.50 19.97 17.73
C LEU A 366 -29.86 19.54 17.18
N THR A 367 -29.96 18.32 16.66
CA THR A 367 -31.26 17.78 16.19
C THR A 367 -32.23 17.59 17.35
N SER A 368 -31.75 17.09 18.48
CA SER A 368 -32.58 16.85 19.67
C SER A 368 -33.11 18.16 20.24
N GLU A 369 -32.23 19.16 20.38
CA GLU A 369 -32.60 20.51 20.83
C GLU A 369 -33.58 21.20 19.88
N PHE A 370 -33.37 21.06 18.56
CA PHE A 370 -34.30 21.59 17.56
C PHE A 370 -35.69 20.95 17.72
N LYS A 371 -35.75 19.62 17.83
CA LYS A 371 -37.02 18.90 18.05
C LYS A 371 -37.71 19.37 19.32
N GLU A 372 -36.98 19.56 20.42
CA GLU A 372 -37.54 20.00 21.69
C GLU A 372 -38.14 21.42 21.59
N LYS A 373 -37.39 22.38 21.04
CA LYS A 373 -37.83 23.78 20.89
C LYS A 373 -39.11 23.91 20.07
N TYR A 374 -39.20 23.18 18.95
CA TYR A 374 -40.32 23.27 18.03
C TYR A 374 -41.49 22.30 18.37
N LYS A 375 -41.28 21.32 19.26
CA LYS A 375 -42.36 20.55 19.90
C LYS A 375 -43.10 21.36 20.96
N ILE A 376 -42.37 22.15 21.76
CA ILE A 376 -42.92 22.92 22.88
C ILE A 376 -43.63 24.20 22.42
N SER A 377 -43.33 24.69 21.20
CA SER A 377 -43.91 25.92 20.65
C SER A 377 -44.84 25.67 19.44
N PRO A 378 -46.00 25.02 19.60
CA PRO A 378 -47.02 24.96 18.55
C PRO A 378 -47.75 26.30 18.34
N GLN A 379 -47.42 27.34 19.13
CA GLN A 379 -48.13 28.62 19.16
C GLN A 379 -47.42 29.75 18.37
N CYS A 380 -46.22 29.50 17.83
CA CYS A 380 -45.52 30.41 16.92
C CYS A 380 -45.67 30.06 15.43
N SER A 381 -46.66 29.23 15.07
CA SER A 381 -47.25 29.26 13.73
C SER A 381 -48.33 30.36 13.67
N THR A 382 -47.95 31.60 13.96
CA THR A 382 -48.84 32.76 13.84
C THR A 382 -48.60 33.43 12.49
N SER A 383 -49.50 33.15 11.53
CA SER A 383 -50.14 34.13 10.62
C SER A 383 -50.36 33.72 9.15
N CYS A 384 -49.88 32.56 8.66
CA CYS A 384 -50.09 32.25 7.22
C CYS A 384 -50.10 30.77 6.80
N ILE A 385 -50.65 29.85 7.60
CA ILE A 385 -50.86 28.46 7.14
C ILE A 385 -52.37 28.18 7.06
N SER A 386 -52.89 28.15 5.83
CA SER A 386 -54.21 27.62 5.51
C SER A 386 -54.36 26.20 6.04
N SER A 387 -55.47 25.93 6.70
CA SER A 387 -55.79 24.78 7.56
C SER A 387 -55.88 23.39 6.88
N ASN A 388 -55.19 23.12 5.77
CA ASN A 388 -55.31 21.86 5.02
C ASN A 388 -53.98 21.15 4.68
N THR A 389 -52.82 21.63 5.13
CA THR A 389 -51.55 20.89 4.97
C THR A 389 -51.25 20.05 6.22
N PRO A 390 -51.08 18.72 6.10
CA PRO A 390 -50.65 17.89 7.23
C PRO A 390 -49.28 18.39 7.70
N SER A 391 -49.20 18.88 8.94
CA SER A 391 -47.93 19.30 9.53
C SER A 391 -46.95 18.12 9.51
N LEU A 392 -45.77 18.34 8.92
CA LEU A 392 -44.69 17.36 8.90
C LEU A 392 -44.36 16.96 10.34
N ASN A 393 -44.43 15.68 10.64
CA ASN A 393 -44.09 15.19 11.97
C ASN A 393 -42.59 15.39 12.22
N LEU A 394 -42.26 16.33 13.11
CA LEU A 394 -40.88 16.67 13.48
C LEU A 394 -40.06 15.47 13.99
N ASP A 395 -40.72 14.41 14.48
CA ASP A 395 -40.02 13.20 14.93
C ASP A 395 -39.32 12.46 13.80
N ILE A 396 -39.80 12.61 12.56
CA ILE A 396 -39.33 11.89 11.38
C ILE A 396 -38.09 12.58 10.75
N ILE A 397 -37.85 13.85 11.07
CA ILE A 397 -36.76 14.63 10.47
C ILE A 397 -35.48 14.48 11.31
N THR A 398 -34.34 14.25 10.66
CA THR A 398 -33.02 14.25 11.29
C THR A 398 -32.12 15.23 10.56
N ILE A 399 -31.49 16.15 11.29
CA ILE A 399 -30.71 17.24 10.71
C ILE A 399 -29.23 16.95 10.92
N LYS A 400 -28.43 17.03 9.84
CA LYS A 400 -26.98 16.86 9.89
C LYS A 400 -26.25 18.16 9.61
N ILE A 401 -25.86 18.88 10.66
CA ILE A 401 -25.10 20.14 10.55
C ILE A 401 -23.62 19.83 10.78
N LEU A 402 -22.83 19.94 9.72
CA LEU A 402 -21.45 19.45 9.65
C LEU A 402 -20.48 20.58 9.28
N SER A 403 -19.23 20.51 9.73
CA SER A 403 -18.25 21.56 9.44
C SER A 403 -17.69 21.45 8.02
N GLY A 404 -17.91 22.47 7.18
CA GLY A 404 -17.52 22.44 5.77
C GLY A 404 -16.05 22.05 5.52
N GLY A 405 -15.12 22.57 6.34
CA GLY A 405 -13.67 22.32 6.18
C GLY A 405 -13.19 20.90 6.53
N ALA A 406 -13.97 20.12 7.30
CA ALA A 406 -13.64 18.73 7.59
C ALA A 406 -14.27 17.78 6.57
N TRP A 407 -15.50 18.06 6.13
CA TRP A 407 -16.30 17.14 5.32
C TRP A 407 -16.13 17.34 3.81
N LEU A 408 -16.14 18.59 3.35
CA LEU A 408 -16.05 18.91 1.93
C LEU A 408 -14.59 19.05 1.48
N LEU A 409 -14.29 18.54 0.29
CA LEU A 409 -12.99 18.73 -0.36
C LEU A 409 -12.86 20.16 -0.92
N ARG A 410 -13.93 20.64 -1.55
CA ARG A 410 -14.10 22.02 -2.04
C ARG A 410 -15.55 22.47 -1.80
N PRO A 411 -15.81 23.78 -1.60
CA PRO A 411 -17.16 24.29 -1.64
C PRO A 411 -17.71 24.08 -3.05
N GLN A 412 -18.69 23.19 -3.21
CA GLN A 412 -19.39 23.05 -4.48
C GLN A 412 -20.51 24.10 -4.58
N PRO A 413 -20.82 24.59 -5.79
CA PRO A 413 -22.00 25.43 -5.99
C PRO A 413 -23.25 24.66 -5.54
N GLN A 414 -24.24 25.38 -5.00
CA GLN A 414 -25.51 24.74 -4.61
C GLN A 414 -26.12 24.04 -5.83
N SER A 415 -26.44 22.76 -5.68
CA SER A 415 -27.24 22.05 -6.67
C SER A 415 -28.60 22.73 -6.75
N SER A 416 -28.99 23.21 -7.94
CA SER A 416 -30.36 23.63 -8.18
C SER A 416 -31.28 22.42 -8.00
N ILE A 417 -32.19 22.47 -7.04
CA ILE A 417 -33.16 21.41 -6.79
C ILE A 417 -34.45 22.03 -6.28
N SER A 418 -35.56 21.58 -6.84
CA SER A 418 -36.91 21.96 -6.40
C SER A 418 -37.39 20.94 -5.39
N LEU A 419 -37.34 21.28 -4.10
CA LEU A 419 -37.82 20.41 -3.04
C LEU A 419 -39.35 20.43 -2.97
N PRO A 420 -39.98 19.38 -2.42
CA PRO A 420 -41.38 19.44 -2.02
C PRO A 420 -41.63 20.62 -1.08
N ALA A 421 -42.76 21.32 -1.23
CA ALA A 421 -43.11 22.48 -0.43
C ALA A 421 -43.05 22.18 1.07
N GLU A 422 -43.44 20.97 1.47
CA GLU A 422 -43.40 20.54 2.86
C GLU A 422 -41.96 20.57 3.44
N LEU A 423 -40.94 20.24 2.63
CA LEU A 423 -39.54 20.31 3.04
C LEU A 423 -38.96 21.72 2.92
N GLU A 424 -39.38 22.48 1.91
CA GLU A 424 -38.92 23.85 1.65
C GLU A 424 -39.32 24.79 2.80
N ASP A 425 -40.55 24.65 3.33
CA ASP A 425 -41.04 25.42 4.48
C ASP A 425 -40.25 25.16 5.78
N PHE A 426 -39.53 24.03 5.85
CA PHE A 426 -38.73 23.66 7.02
C PHE A 426 -37.32 24.27 7.01
N LEU A 427 -36.74 24.55 5.84
CA LEU A 427 -35.35 25.03 5.75
C LEU A 427 -35.12 26.36 6.49
N PRO A 428 -35.98 27.40 6.33
CA PRO A 428 -35.80 28.67 7.03
C PRO A 428 -35.87 28.51 8.55
N GLN A 429 -36.72 27.60 9.06
CA GLN A 429 -36.84 27.35 10.50
C GLN A 429 -35.54 26.78 11.09
N ILE A 430 -34.88 25.89 10.35
CA ILE A 430 -33.59 25.32 10.74
C ILE A 430 -32.49 26.39 10.69
N GLU A 431 -32.49 27.22 9.65
CA GLU A 431 -31.55 28.33 9.52
C GLU A 431 -31.68 29.34 10.66
N ASP A 432 -32.91 29.73 11.01
CA ASP A 432 -33.17 30.67 12.09
C ASP A 432 -32.80 30.09 13.45
N PHE A 433 -33.13 28.82 13.69
CA PHE A 433 -32.67 28.10 14.89
C PHE A 433 -31.15 28.11 15.01
N TYR A 434 -30.45 27.77 13.92
CA TYR A 434 -28.99 27.73 13.93
C TYR A 434 -28.37 29.11 14.09
N ARG A 435 -28.91 30.13 13.42
CA ARG A 435 -28.44 31.53 13.49
C ARG A 435 -28.59 32.11 14.90
N GLN A 436 -29.68 31.79 15.59
CA GLN A 436 -29.88 32.22 16.99
C GLN A 436 -28.84 31.62 17.93
N LYS A 437 -28.42 30.37 17.72
CA LYS A 437 -27.43 29.69 18.57
C LYS A 437 -25.98 30.02 18.17
N HIS A 438 -25.72 30.26 16.89
CA HIS A 438 -24.38 30.44 16.34
C HIS A 438 -24.30 31.69 15.47
N GLN A 439 -23.94 32.81 16.10
CA GLN A 439 -23.69 34.07 15.40
C GLN A 439 -22.43 33.97 14.50
N GLY A 440 -22.49 34.60 13.32
CA GLY A 440 -21.37 34.63 12.38
C GLY A 440 -21.16 33.35 11.56
N ARG A 441 -22.11 32.40 11.58
CA ARG A 441 -22.09 31.19 10.74
C ARG A 441 -23.29 31.17 9.80
N SER A 442 -23.07 30.65 8.60
CA SER A 442 -24.11 30.40 7.59
C SER A 442 -24.20 28.92 7.26
N LEU A 443 -25.41 28.44 7.00
CA LEU A 443 -25.63 27.07 6.53
C LEU A 443 -25.54 27.02 5.01
N LEU A 444 -25.02 25.91 4.49
CA LEU A 444 -24.99 25.59 3.08
C LEU A 444 -25.60 24.21 2.90
N TRP A 445 -26.76 24.13 2.27
CA TRP A 445 -27.47 22.88 2.06
C TRP A 445 -26.79 21.99 1.02
N GLN A 446 -26.58 20.72 1.36
CA GLN A 446 -25.93 19.70 0.52
C GLN A 446 -26.92 18.58 0.20
N HIS A 447 -27.91 18.86 -0.65
CA HIS A 447 -29.03 17.93 -0.92
C HIS A 447 -28.60 16.60 -1.54
N HIS A 448 -27.49 16.55 -2.27
CA HIS A 448 -26.98 15.28 -2.83
C HIS A 448 -26.55 14.26 -1.76
N LEU A 449 -26.18 14.72 -0.56
CA LEU A 449 -25.84 13.87 0.59
C LEU A 449 -27.07 13.50 1.44
N SER A 450 -28.21 14.15 1.20
CA SER A 450 -29.45 13.93 1.94
C SER A 450 -30.21 12.72 1.40
N HIS A 451 -30.93 12.04 2.28
CA HIS A 451 -31.80 10.91 1.96
C HIS A 451 -33.11 11.00 2.76
N GLY A 452 -34.11 10.24 2.33
CA GLY A 452 -35.40 10.16 2.99
C GLY A 452 -36.09 8.81 2.76
N VAL A 453 -37.21 8.61 3.43
CA VAL A 453 -38.07 7.44 3.22
C VAL A 453 -39.37 7.89 2.58
N LEU A 454 -39.67 7.35 1.40
CA LEU A 454 -40.91 7.61 0.68
C LEU A 454 -41.86 6.41 0.81
N ALA A 455 -43.15 6.66 1.00
CA ALA A 455 -44.17 5.63 0.89
C ALA A 455 -44.65 5.53 -0.57
N TYR A 456 -44.48 4.37 -1.18
CA TYR A 456 -44.91 4.07 -2.54
C TYR A 456 -46.11 3.13 -2.51
N THR A 457 -47.24 3.57 -3.06
CA THR A 457 -48.47 2.77 -3.13
C THR A 457 -48.60 2.19 -4.53
N SER A 458 -48.67 0.87 -4.62
CA SER A 458 -48.93 0.11 -5.84
C SER A 458 -50.25 -0.64 -5.73
N ASP A 459 -50.74 -1.18 -6.84
CA ASP A 459 -51.94 -2.02 -6.90
C ASP A 459 -51.83 -3.28 -6.01
N HIS A 460 -50.60 -3.68 -5.66
CA HIS A 460 -50.30 -4.89 -4.92
C HIS A 460 -49.83 -4.64 -3.48
N GLY A 461 -49.71 -3.39 -3.04
CA GLY A 461 -49.32 -3.07 -1.67
C GLY A 461 -48.68 -1.72 -1.47
N ARG A 462 -48.26 -1.46 -0.23
CA ARG A 462 -47.59 -0.22 0.18
C ARG A 462 -46.16 -0.50 0.59
N TYR A 463 -45.21 0.08 -0.12
CA TYR A 463 -43.78 -0.10 0.08
C TYR A 463 -43.16 1.17 0.68
N GLU A 464 -42.10 1.00 1.46
CA GLU A 464 -41.32 2.10 2.01
C GLU A 464 -39.95 2.10 1.31
N PHE A 465 -39.63 3.15 0.58
CA PHE A 465 -38.37 3.26 -0.15
C PHE A 465 -37.43 4.23 0.53
N GLU A 466 -36.26 3.75 0.97
CA GLU A 466 -35.17 4.63 1.36
C GLU A 466 -34.50 5.12 0.08
N VAL A 467 -34.61 6.41 -0.19
CA VAL A 467 -34.20 7.05 -1.43
C VAL A 467 -33.29 8.23 -1.15
N THR A 468 -32.46 8.56 -2.13
CA THR A 468 -31.71 9.83 -2.12
C THR A 468 -32.67 11.00 -2.26
N THR A 469 -32.28 12.22 -1.85
CA THR A 469 -33.12 13.40 -2.08
C THR A 469 -33.38 13.66 -3.57
N TYR A 470 -32.43 13.31 -4.46
CA TYR A 470 -32.66 13.42 -5.91
C TYR A 470 -33.74 12.43 -6.38
N GLN A 471 -33.65 11.17 -5.95
CA GLN A 471 -34.68 10.17 -6.24
C GLN A 471 -36.03 10.58 -5.65
N LEU A 472 -36.04 11.17 -4.46
CA LEU A 472 -37.25 11.67 -3.79
C LEU A 472 -37.92 12.75 -4.64
N VAL A 473 -37.18 13.76 -5.07
CA VAL A 473 -37.70 14.87 -5.89
C VAL A 473 -38.20 14.36 -7.25
N VAL A 474 -37.47 13.43 -7.87
CA VAL A 474 -37.88 12.79 -9.12
C VAL A 474 -39.21 12.04 -8.94
N LEU A 475 -39.33 11.18 -7.92
CA LEU A 475 -40.58 10.45 -7.65
C LEU A 475 -41.73 11.38 -7.25
N TYR A 476 -41.44 12.47 -6.53
CA TYR A 476 -42.43 13.46 -6.13
C TYR A 476 -43.04 14.20 -7.33
N ALA A 477 -42.35 14.26 -8.48
CA ALA A 477 -42.88 14.83 -9.71
C ALA A 477 -44.19 14.14 -10.17
N TRP A 478 -44.44 12.88 -9.76
CA TRP A 478 -45.67 12.13 -10.04
C TRP A 478 -46.71 12.18 -8.92
N ASN A 479 -46.44 12.82 -7.78
CA ASN A 479 -47.30 12.75 -6.59
C ASN A 479 -48.77 13.18 -6.84
N ARG A 480 -48.99 14.18 -7.70
CA ARG A 480 -50.33 14.67 -8.09
C ARG A 480 -50.79 14.19 -9.48
N ARG A 481 -50.00 13.34 -10.15
CA ARG A 481 -50.19 12.90 -11.54
C ARG A 481 -49.61 11.49 -11.75
N TYR A 482 -50.02 10.55 -10.91
CA TYR A 482 -49.40 9.21 -10.81
C TYR A 482 -49.63 8.34 -12.04
N ASP A 483 -50.64 8.66 -12.86
CA ASP A 483 -51.04 7.97 -14.08
C ASP A 483 -50.44 8.57 -15.37
N GLN A 484 -49.74 9.71 -15.27
CA GLN A 484 -49.20 10.41 -16.43
C GLN A 484 -47.80 9.94 -16.84
N HIS A 485 -47.59 9.93 -18.16
CA HIS A 485 -46.28 9.78 -18.79
C HIS A 485 -45.60 11.14 -18.86
N LEU A 486 -44.38 11.24 -18.33
CA LEU A 486 -43.60 12.48 -18.31
C LEU A 486 -42.37 12.35 -19.21
N HIS A 487 -42.15 13.34 -20.06
CA HIS A 487 -40.93 13.47 -20.83
C HIS A 487 -39.75 13.94 -19.97
N LEU A 488 -38.54 13.72 -20.45
CA LEU A 488 -37.31 14.16 -19.78
C LEU A 488 -37.32 15.69 -19.51
N ASP A 489 -37.74 16.52 -20.47
CA ASP A 489 -37.77 17.98 -20.34
C ASP A 489 -38.74 18.46 -19.25
N CYS A 490 -39.88 17.76 -19.13
CA CYS A 490 -40.85 18.02 -18.06
C CYS A 490 -40.25 17.71 -16.68
N LEU A 491 -39.50 16.62 -16.58
CA LEU A 491 -38.83 16.21 -15.34
C LEU A 491 -37.68 17.16 -14.97
N LEU A 492 -36.89 17.62 -15.95
CA LEU A 492 -35.88 18.67 -15.73
C LEU A 492 -36.49 19.91 -15.10
N THR A 493 -37.58 20.40 -15.71
CA THR A 493 -38.26 21.62 -15.24
C THR A 493 -38.88 21.42 -13.85
N SER A 494 -39.51 20.27 -13.59
CA SER A 494 -40.18 20.03 -12.30
C SER A 494 -39.23 19.75 -11.14
N THR A 495 -38.05 19.19 -11.42
CA THR A 495 -37.09 18.79 -10.37
C THR A 495 -36.00 19.81 -10.15
N GLY A 496 -35.72 20.69 -11.13
CA GLY A 496 -34.65 21.68 -11.09
C GLY A 496 -33.23 21.08 -11.17
N LEU A 497 -33.11 19.76 -11.29
CA LEU A 497 -31.84 19.04 -11.34
C LEU A 497 -31.08 19.30 -12.64
N GLN A 498 -29.75 19.20 -12.58
CA GLN A 498 -28.92 19.20 -13.79
C GLN A 498 -29.19 17.95 -14.63
N ASP A 499 -29.07 18.06 -15.96
CA ASP A 499 -29.38 16.97 -16.90
C ASP A 499 -28.60 15.69 -16.61
N VAL A 500 -27.32 15.80 -16.25
CA VAL A 500 -26.49 14.65 -15.88
C VAL A 500 -27.04 13.93 -14.65
N ASP A 501 -27.40 14.70 -13.61
CA ASP A 501 -27.85 14.16 -12.33
C ASP A 501 -29.24 13.55 -12.43
N LEU A 502 -30.13 14.18 -13.21
CA LEU A 502 -31.46 13.66 -13.49
C LEU A 502 -31.38 12.34 -14.24
N ARG A 503 -30.58 12.24 -15.30
CA ARG A 503 -30.43 10.99 -16.09
C ARG A 503 -29.95 9.83 -15.24
N ARG A 504 -28.94 10.06 -14.40
CA ARG A 504 -28.43 9.08 -13.43
C ARG A 504 -29.48 8.66 -12.41
N THR A 505 -30.18 9.65 -11.87
CA THR A 505 -31.26 9.41 -10.91
C THR A 505 -32.38 8.59 -11.54
N LEU A 506 -32.79 8.90 -12.77
CA LEU A 506 -33.78 8.14 -13.52
C LEU A 506 -33.29 6.73 -13.83
N TRP A 507 -32.07 6.57 -14.33
CA TRP A 507 -31.48 5.26 -14.59
C TRP A 507 -31.50 4.38 -13.34
N SER A 508 -31.20 4.97 -12.18
CA SER A 508 -31.23 4.27 -10.90
C SER A 508 -32.60 3.76 -10.47
N LEU A 509 -33.67 4.43 -10.90
CA LEU A 509 -35.06 4.06 -10.64
C LEU A 509 -35.62 3.12 -11.72
N CYS A 510 -35.05 3.19 -12.92
CA CYS A 510 -35.47 2.46 -14.12
C CYS A 510 -34.76 1.10 -14.31
N GLU A 511 -33.52 0.96 -13.86
CA GLU A 511 -32.69 -0.23 -14.09
C GLU A 511 -31.89 -0.57 -12.81
N HIS A 512 -32.59 -0.66 -11.68
CA HIS A 512 -31.96 -0.98 -10.40
C HIS A 512 -31.54 -2.47 -10.35
N PRO A 513 -30.24 -2.81 -10.18
CA PRO A 513 -29.74 -4.18 -10.36
C PRO A 513 -30.31 -5.23 -9.41
N LYS A 514 -30.82 -4.80 -8.24
CA LYS A 514 -31.33 -5.70 -7.19
C LYS A 514 -32.86 -5.82 -7.20
N LEU A 515 -33.55 -5.15 -8.11
CA LEU A 515 -35.01 -5.20 -8.20
C LEU A 515 -35.43 -6.05 -9.40
N GLU A 516 -36.35 -6.99 -9.18
CA GLU A 516 -36.95 -7.80 -10.25
C GLU A 516 -37.88 -6.95 -11.13
N GLN A 517 -38.60 -6.01 -10.51
CA GLN A 517 -39.46 -5.05 -11.17
C GLN A 517 -38.98 -3.63 -10.87
N GLN A 518 -38.97 -2.79 -11.90
CA GLN A 518 -38.47 -1.43 -11.82
C GLN A 518 -39.55 -0.49 -11.29
N ILE A 519 -39.14 0.60 -10.65
CA ILE A 519 -40.06 1.55 -10.00
C ILE A 519 -40.61 2.53 -11.04
N VAL A 520 -39.72 3.00 -11.91
CA VAL A 520 -40.05 3.85 -13.04
C VAL A 520 -39.88 3.03 -14.32
N CYS A 521 -40.90 3.02 -15.15
CA CYS A 521 -40.87 2.46 -16.48
C CYS A 521 -40.57 3.56 -17.50
N TYR A 522 -39.97 3.18 -18.63
CA TYR A 522 -39.64 4.15 -19.67
C TYR A 522 -39.71 3.53 -21.07
N SER A 523 -39.91 4.40 -22.08
CA SER A 523 -39.91 4.06 -23.49
C SER A 523 -39.30 5.22 -24.31
N PRO A 524 -38.44 4.96 -25.31
CA PRO A 524 -37.94 3.65 -25.77
C PRO A 524 -36.87 3.05 -24.83
N LYS A 525 -36.65 1.73 -24.92
CA LYS A 525 -35.59 1.04 -24.16
C LYS A 525 -34.20 1.45 -24.64
N VAL A 526 -33.30 1.73 -23.70
CA VAL A 526 -31.94 2.21 -23.94
C VAL A 526 -30.94 1.43 -23.08
N SER A 527 -29.68 1.38 -23.52
CA SER A 527 -28.63 0.61 -22.82
C SER A 527 -27.88 1.43 -21.77
N SER A 528 -28.05 2.75 -21.74
CA SER A 528 -27.36 3.65 -20.82
C SER A 528 -28.14 4.93 -20.55
N GLU A 529 -27.94 5.51 -19.36
CA GLU A 529 -28.48 6.81 -18.93
C GLU A 529 -28.21 7.97 -19.91
N LYS A 530 -27.08 7.91 -20.64
CA LYS A 530 -26.68 8.94 -21.62
C LYS A 530 -27.55 8.92 -22.89
N GLN A 531 -28.24 7.81 -23.15
CA GLN A 531 -29.05 7.63 -24.36
C GLN A 531 -30.50 8.07 -24.18
N PHE A 532 -30.91 8.52 -22.99
CA PHE A 532 -32.21 9.16 -22.85
C PHE A 532 -32.32 10.37 -23.77
N THR A 533 -33.48 10.61 -24.36
CA THR A 533 -33.71 11.76 -25.24
C THR A 533 -34.90 12.55 -24.72
N ALA A 534 -35.10 13.76 -25.23
CA ALA A 534 -36.29 14.56 -24.92
C ALA A 534 -37.61 13.81 -25.22
N LYS A 535 -37.58 12.86 -26.16
CA LYS A 535 -38.72 12.01 -26.53
C LYS A 535 -38.92 10.82 -25.60
N THR A 536 -37.98 10.52 -24.71
CA THR A 536 -38.13 9.41 -23.76
C THR A 536 -39.21 9.75 -22.75
N GLU A 537 -40.21 8.88 -22.66
CA GLU A 537 -41.29 8.96 -21.69
C GLU A 537 -40.99 8.10 -20.48
N PHE A 538 -41.35 8.59 -19.29
CA PHE A 538 -41.19 7.93 -18.00
C PHE A 538 -42.53 7.90 -17.25
N TRP A 539 -42.85 6.79 -16.60
CA TRP A 539 -44.07 6.65 -15.79
C TRP A 539 -43.85 5.71 -14.60
N LEU A 540 -44.70 5.83 -13.57
CA LEU A 540 -44.62 4.98 -12.38
C LEU A 540 -45.15 3.56 -12.67
N ASN A 541 -44.47 2.56 -12.14
CA ASN A 541 -44.93 1.18 -12.21
C ASN A 541 -45.97 0.88 -11.12
N LEU A 542 -47.25 1.15 -11.39
CA LEU A 542 -48.34 0.89 -10.45
C LEU A 542 -48.54 -0.61 -10.15
N LYS A 543 -48.06 -1.49 -11.03
CA LYS A 543 -48.07 -2.95 -10.85
C LYS A 543 -46.83 -3.48 -10.13
N PHE A 544 -46.05 -2.61 -9.49
CA PHE A 544 -44.86 -3.01 -8.77
C PHE A 544 -45.18 -4.01 -7.65
N THR A 545 -44.44 -5.11 -7.67
CA THR A 545 -44.43 -6.17 -6.67
C THR A 545 -43.01 -6.42 -6.21
N ASN A 546 -42.85 -6.73 -4.93
CA ASN A 546 -41.56 -7.17 -4.42
C ASN A 546 -41.66 -8.63 -3.94
N THR A 547 -40.94 -9.51 -4.62
CA THR A 547 -40.90 -10.94 -4.27
C THR A 547 -39.76 -11.22 -3.30
N LYS A 548 -40.03 -12.05 -2.28
CA LYS A 548 -38.99 -12.67 -1.46
C LYS A 548 -39.28 -14.16 -1.36
N MET A 549 -38.32 -15.00 -1.80
CA MET A 549 -38.47 -16.46 -1.83
C MET A 549 -39.75 -16.91 -2.56
N GLY A 550 -40.07 -16.29 -3.69
CA GLY A 550 -41.26 -16.63 -4.50
C GLY A 550 -42.60 -16.12 -3.98
N LYS A 551 -42.65 -15.41 -2.84
CA LYS A 551 -43.89 -14.81 -2.30
C LYS A 551 -43.89 -13.29 -2.45
N VAL A 552 -44.96 -12.75 -3.01
CA VAL A 552 -45.21 -11.30 -3.10
C VAL A 552 -45.41 -10.73 -1.70
N GLN A 553 -44.71 -9.64 -1.41
CA GLN A 553 -44.78 -8.93 -0.13
C GLN A 553 -45.59 -7.65 -0.28
N ASN A 554 -46.75 -7.55 0.37
CA ASN A 554 -47.64 -6.38 0.22
C ASN A 554 -47.18 -5.17 1.06
N ARG A 555 -46.18 -5.35 1.94
CA ARG A 555 -45.53 -4.28 2.69
C ARG A 555 -44.07 -4.60 2.95
N ARG A 556 -43.16 -3.73 2.52
CA ARG A 556 -41.71 -3.90 2.74
C ARG A 556 -40.96 -2.58 2.66
N ARG A 557 -39.93 -2.45 3.49
CA ARG A 557 -38.92 -1.40 3.37
C ARG A 557 -37.76 -1.83 2.46
N ILE A 558 -37.43 -1.03 1.45
CA ILE A 558 -36.41 -1.30 0.43
C ILE A 558 -35.44 -0.13 0.37
N ASN A 559 -34.14 -0.42 0.46
CA ASN A 559 -33.09 0.58 0.32
C ASN A 559 -32.68 0.72 -1.16
N LEU A 560 -32.92 1.91 -1.73
CA LEU A 560 -32.60 2.30 -3.10
C LEU A 560 -31.48 3.34 -3.18
N ILE A 561 -30.98 3.79 -2.03
CA ILE A 561 -29.82 4.68 -1.92
C ILE A 561 -28.61 4.02 -2.58
N GLY A 562 -28.46 2.69 -2.40
CA GLY A 562 -27.46 1.88 -3.09
C GLY A 562 -26.05 2.47 -3.02
N ARG A 563 -25.30 2.37 -4.13
CA ARG A 563 -24.04 3.13 -4.32
C ARG A 563 -24.26 4.52 -4.93
N LEU A 564 -25.51 4.91 -5.18
CA LEU A 564 -25.86 6.10 -5.99
C LEU A 564 -25.51 7.43 -5.33
N GLN A 565 -25.51 7.51 -4.00
CA GLN A 565 -25.24 8.79 -3.33
C GLN A 565 -23.83 9.40 -3.46
N LEU A 566 -22.83 8.74 -4.03
CA LEU A 566 -21.44 9.29 -3.96
C LEU A 566 -20.52 8.87 -5.11
N THR A 567 -21.06 8.50 -6.26
CA THR A 567 -20.24 8.37 -7.46
C THR A 567 -20.92 9.16 -8.55
N HIS A 568 -20.74 10.49 -8.50
CA HIS A 568 -20.60 11.19 -9.76
C HIS A 568 -19.40 10.55 -10.45
N GLU A 569 -19.54 9.86 -11.59
CA GLU A 569 -18.32 9.47 -12.33
C GLU A 569 -17.53 10.72 -12.78
N ILE A 570 -18.20 11.90 -12.79
CA ILE A 570 -17.58 13.22 -12.99
C ILE A 570 -16.61 13.55 -11.84
N THR A 571 -16.77 12.99 -10.64
CA THR A 571 -15.84 13.24 -9.55
C THR A 571 -14.52 12.48 -9.68
N ASN A 572 -14.40 11.41 -10.48
CA ASN A 572 -13.08 10.78 -10.62
C ASN A 572 -12.07 11.74 -11.26
N GLU A 573 -12.47 12.52 -12.27
CA GLU A 573 -11.59 13.51 -12.90
C GLU A 573 -11.37 14.73 -11.99
N GLU A 574 -12.45 15.34 -11.47
CA GLU A 574 -12.36 16.51 -10.60
C GLU A 574 -11.62 16.23 -9.28
N GLU A 575 -11.83 15.06 -8.69
CA GLU A 575 -11.13 14.62 -7.49
C GLU A 575 -9.68 14.24 -7.79
N SER A 576 -9.39 13.70 -8.97
CA SER A 576 -8.00 13.44 -9.37
C SER A 576 -7.27 14.75 -9.64
N MET A 577 -7.94 15.74 -10.22
CA MET A 577 -7.45 17.11 -10.33
C MET A 577 -7.18 17.73 -8.95
N ALA A 578 -8.09 17.56 -7.99
CA ALA A 578 -7.88 18.04 -6.63
C ALA A 578 -6.66 17.39 -5.95
N ILE A 579 -6.37 16.10 -6.21
CA ILE A 579 -5.13 15.45 -5.76
C ILE A 579 -3.91 16.13 -6.37
N VAL A 580 -3.93 16.39 -7.68
CA VAL A 580 -2.80 17.01 -8.40
C VAL A 580 -2.52 18.41 -7.88
N GLU A 581 -3.56 19.23 -7.73
CA GLU A 581 -3.48 20.56 -7.13
C GLU A 581 -2.88 20.47 -5.71
N LEU A 582 -3.38 19.55 -4.88
CA LEU A 582 -2.87 19.38 -3.52
C LEU A 582 -1.40 18.94 -3.51
N ARG A 583 -0.98 18.03 -4.40
CA ARG A 583 0.42 17.60 -4.53
C ARG A 583 1.33 18.76 -4.93
N GLN A 584 0.87 19.63 -5.84
CA GLN A 584 1.59 20.87 -6.21
C GLN A 584 1.75 21.79 -4.99
N LEU A 585 0.66 22.07 -4.27
CA LEU A 585 0.70 22.91 -3.06
C LEU A 585 1.61 22.33 -1.98
N ARG A 586 1.58 21.00 -1.77
CA ARG A 586 2.46 20.32 -0.80
C ARG A 586 3.93 20.34 -1.21
N ALA A 587 4.21 20.17 -2.50
CA ALA A 587 5.57 20.30 -3.01
C ALA A 587 6.08 21.75 -2.86
N GLN A 588 5.25 22.75 -3.17
CA GLN A 588 5.58 24.17 -2.95
C GLN A 588 5.89 24.45 -1.47
N GLU A 589 4.98 24.06 -0.58
CA GLU A 589 5.13 24.21 0.87
C GLU A 589 6.41 23.51 1.37
N GLY A 590 6.66 22.27 0.93
CA GLY A 590 7.82 21.48 1.30
C GLY A 590 9.14 22.14 0.88
N ILE A 591 9.25 22.56 -0.39
CA ILE A 591 10.45 23.23 -0.91
C ILE A 591 10.72 24.54 -0.17
N ILE A 592 9.68 25.35 0.08
CA ILE A 592 9.82 26.60 0.85
C ILE A 592 10.30 26.30 2.27
N LYS A 593 9.75 25.30 2.97
CA LYS A 593 10.17 24.92 4.33
C LYS A 593 11.64 24.49 4.38
N LEU A 594 12.07 23.66 3.42
CA LEU A 594 13.45 23.18 3.35
C LEU A 594 14.42 24.34 3.08
N LEU A 595 14.14 25.16 2.06
CA LEU A 595 15.00 26.30 1.71
C LEU A 595 14.98 27.40 2.77
N LYS A 596 13.87 27.65 3.45
CA LYS A 596 13.82 28.62 4.56
C LYS A 596 14.74 28.22 5.71
N THR A 597 14.86 26.91 5.96
CA THR A 597 15.71 26.31 7.01
C THR A 597 17.18 26.26 6.59
N ARG A 598 17.47 25.71 5.41
CA ARG A 598 18.84 25.47 4.93
C ARG A 598 19.48 26.66 4.21
N LYS A 599 18.68 27.63 3.77
CA LYS A 599 19.04 28.82 2.96
C LYS A 599 19.60 28.54 1.57
N ARG A 600 20.41 27.50 1.42
CA ARG A 600 21.08 27.07 0.19
C ARG A 600 21.10 25.54 0.14
N LEU A 601 20.64 24.94 -0.97
CA LEU A 601 20.60 23.50 -1.17
C LEU A 601 20.95 23.14 -2.62
N HIS A 602 21.71 22.06 -2.80
CA HIS A 602 21.93 21.49 -4.14
C HIS A 602 20.69 20.71 -4.60
N HIS A 603 20.43 20.64 -5.92
CA HIS A 603 19.24 20.01 -6.48
C HIS A 603 19.05 18.57 -5.98
N ASN A 604 20.11 17.76 -5.97
CA ASN A 604 20.03 16.36 -5.53
C ASN A 604 19.65 16.24 -4.04
N GLU A 605 20.20 17.10 -3.19
CA GLU A 605 19.90 17.12 -1.75
C GLU A 605 18.46 17.58 -1.51
N LEU A 606 18.03 18.67 -2.17
CA LEU A 606 16.66 19.16 -2.12
C LEU A 606 15.67 18.07 -2.57
N TYR A 607 16.00 17.33 -3.61
CA TYR A 607 15.18 16.22 -4.10
C TYR A 607 15.02 15.13 -3.05
N GLN A 608 16.12 14.65 -2.46
CA GLN A 608 16.07 13.59 -1.45
C GLN A 608 15.33 14.05 -0.19
N GLU A 609 15.65 15.24 0.35
CA GLU A 609 14.96 15.77 1.54
C GLU A 609 13.46 16.01 1.28
N LEU A 610 13.07 16.45 0.07
CA LEU A 610 11.67 16.65 -0.28
C LEU A 610 10.91 15.32 -0.43
N VAL A 611 11.53 14.31 -1.04
CA VAL A 611 10.95 12.96 -1.13
C VAL A 611 10.75 12.40 0.28
N ASP A 612 11.74 12.52 1.16
CA ASP A 612 11.63 12.05 2.54
C ASP A 612 10.56 12.80 3.34
N LEU A 613 10.39 14.11 3.11
CA LEU A 613 9.34 14.90 3.73
C LEU A 613 7.94 14.48 3.28
N LEU A 614 7.78 14.12 2.00
CA LEU A 614 6.48 13.85 1.38
C LEU A 614 6.11 12.36 1.30
N ARG A 615 7.04 11.42 1.56
CA ARG A 615 6.84 9.96 1.41
C ARG A 615 5.64 9.35 2.15
N PHE A 616 5.15 10.03 3.19
CA PHE A 616 3.96 9.60 3.93
C PHE A 616 2.64 10.03 3.26
N GLN A 617 2.70 10.89 2.25
CA GLN A 617 1.58 11.32 1.42
C GLN A 617 1.69 10.75 0.01
N PHE A 618 2.77 11.07 -0.68
CA PHE A 618 3.04 10.64 -2.05
C PHE A 618 4.53 10.76 -2.37
N VAL A 619 5.01 10.04 -3.37
CA VAL A 619 6.37 10.20 -3.88
C VAL A 619 6.37 11.24 -5.01
N PRO A 620 6.98 12.43 -4.83
CA PRO A 620 6.94 13.49 -5.82
C PRO A 620 7.78 13.11 -7.06
N SER A 621 7.18 13.22 -8.24
CA SER A 621 7.92 12.99 -9.49
C SER A 621 8.94 14.10 -9.77
N LYS A 622 10.05 13.79 -10.45
CA LYS A 622 11.03 14.78 -10.90
C LYS A 622 10.41 15.95 -11.70
N ARG A 623 9.42 15.67 -12.55
CA ARG A 623 8.70 16.69 -13.33
C ARG A 623 7.91 17.68 -12.44
N LEU A 624 7.15 17.17 -11.47
CA LEU A 624 6.40 18.00 -10.51
C LEU A 624 7.33 18.95 -9.76
N ILE A 625 8.47 18.44 -9.28
CA ILE A 625 9.45 19.24 -8.55
C ILE A 625 10.02 20.34 -9.44
N LYS A 626 10.33 20.02 -10.71
CA LYS A 626 10.81 21.00 -11.68
C LYS A 626 9.78 22.11 -11.95
N GLU A 627 8.53 21.74 -12.23
CA GLU A 627 7.43 22.70 -12.47
C GLU A 627 7.19 23.61 -11.24
N VAL A 628 7.25 23.03 -10.04
CA VAL A 628 7.11 23.79 -8.79
C VAL A 628 8.30 24.73 -8.55
N LEU A 629 9.53 24.28 -8.83
CA LEU A 629 10.73 25.13 -8.68
C LEU A 629 10.71 26.30 -9.65
N GLU A 630 10.33 26.07 -10.92
CA GLU A 630 10.16 27.12 -11.92
C GLU A 630 9.13 28.15 -11.44
N TRP A 631 7.97 27.69 -10.98
CA TRP A 631 6.94 28.58 -10.42
C TRP A 631 7.44 29.36 -9.19
N LEU A 632 8.19 28.74 -8.29
CA LEU A 632 8.74 29.42 -7.10
C LEU A 632 9.81 30.46 -7.46
N ILE A 633 10.57 30.22 -8.53
CA ILE A 633 11.55 31.19 -9.07
C ILE A 633 10.84 32.38 -9.69
N ASP A 634 9.81 32.13 -10.51
CA ASP A 634 9.01 33.18 -11.15
C ASP A 634 8.28 34.06 -10.12
N LYS A 635 7.91 33.48 -8.97
CA LYS A 635 7.30 34.19 -7.84
C LYS A 635 8.32 34.77 -6.86
N HIS A 636 9.62 34.71 -7.16
CA HIS A 636 10.72 35.23 -6.34
C HIS A 636 10.85 34.62 -4.93
N TYR A 637 10.22 33.47 -4.64
CA TYR A 637 10.42 32.74 -3.38
C TYR A 637 11.76 31.99 -3.32
N VAL A 638 12.30 31.63 -4.48
CA VAL A 638 13.55 30.89 -4.65
C VAL A 638 14.35 31.52 -5.78
N ARG A 639 15.67 31.49 -5.70
CA ARG A 639 16.56 31.92 -6.79
C ARG A 639 17.63 30.87 -7.04
N ARG A 640 18.14 30.80 -8.26
CA ARG A 640 19.34 30.01 -8.55
C ARG A 640 20.57 30.77 -8.06
N ASP A 641 21.58 30.02 -7.63
CA ASP A 641 22.87 30.60 -7.29
C ASP A 641 23.54 31.17 -8.55
N ASN A 642 24.27 32.28 -8.40
CA ASN A 642 24.91 32.94 -9.54
C ASN A 642 26.06 32.12 -10.13
N ASN A 643 26.66 31.23 -9.33
CA ASN A 643 27.82 30.45 -9.73
C ASN A 643 27.45 29.01 -10.13
N ASP A 644 26.34 28.47 -9.60
CA ASP A 644 25.89 27.11 -9.89
C ASP A 644 24.36 27.03 -10.06
N MET A 645 23.93 26.70 -11.27
CA MET A 645 22.51 26.57 -11.64
C MET A 645 21.82 25.37 -10.97
N ASN A 646 22.57 24.41 -10.42
CA ASN A 646 22.04 23.30 -9.65
C ASN A 646 21.85 23.62 -8.17
N VAL A 647 22.19 24.84 -7.74
CA VAL A 647 22.03 25.27 -6.36
C VAL A 647 20.90 26.28 -6.25
N PHE A 648 19.97 26.01 -5.34
CA PHE A 648 18.82 26.85 -5.06
C PHE A 648 19.03 27.59 -3.74
N VAL A 649 18.72 28.88 -3.74
CA VAL A 649 18.83 29.79 -2.60
C VAL A 649 17.45 30.36 -2.28
N TYR A 650 17.13 30.46 -1.00
CA TYR A 650 15.88 31.08 -0.56
C TYR A 650 15.83 32.57 -0.96
N GLY A 651 14.74 32.98 -1.62
CA GLY A 651 14.45 34.38 -1.95
C GLY A 651 13.94 35.11 -0.71
N THR A 652 14.50 36.29 -0.44
CA THR A 652 14.08 37.19 0.64
C THR A 652 12.91 38.05 0.23
#